data_AF-A0A961YYY6-F1
#
_entry.id   AF-A0A961YYY6-F1
#
_cell.length_a   1.000
_cell.length_b   1.000
_cell.length_c   1.000
_cell.angle_alpha   90.00
_cell.angle_beta   90.00
_cell.angle_gamma   90.00
#
_symmetry.space_group_name_H-M   'P 1'
#
loop_
_entity.id
_entity.type
_entity.pdbx_description
1 polymer ?
#
loop_
_entity_poly.entity_id
_entity_poly.type
_entity_poly.pdbx_seq_one_letter_code
_entity_poly.pdbx_strand_id
1 'polypeptide(L)'
;MIERLNAAVETVERARESYENTTPRVTIDTSYVDQQKAAELHRQRKSTIANAAGSENGAVGADGAGLAAAQGIEDASDDDVALIRDALEQLEFADQREAAAREEAEAQRERADILEASIGSEQAARREAETQAARANRRAADLEKQLEAARQSASELAELQGQAAETRLREQAAQQELTQLRTRAEEAEAALQEADAVLNDIEARVEAAEKVATEAETELSNLRRTAKEASSASRREVERAERLQAELELEKSASEEAGELLRNSESALADLRSEVDGLKLAAEKAAIVDEYAERIASLESSVEDEKSARREAVAAREASEIALEAARGEIEDLRTSAGVAEEAAAHLERIGVLEGIVAELQSTHQEAEGRKAEAEQALADARTEIERLGVAADEADGSEQHLARVAELEAALAREKDTRAGLEERLGQVEAEFKSFKSSSESAGKTHSGDAQKVVRLEAKLLSEQSGRRETETRLKARDSELAELRAEVEDLRNAAELVGSTSDHGEEAGDLAAALAEANDLRTRIARLEADVQHEQALRREAESLVEQTELDAASIRSELANLRVAAHDVEKLQSAAGDFEEYQQRIAELEEALEDEKTSRHEAEEKLRKAERLAAKDEKMAALRSQTGPIGRLVDIAAAAASSAGVADVGRVPSVHFAAVAEDAPDVDIESDDEDGELIASDVVGTDGDDGGGSSKNLPVVFKGKPSTPEEHAPAAMIDRRKSVGEGSEGVSKAGNDKNRRRAQRVASSMPVSLWREGMSQALSCTLIDKSSTGAKLNVEPDRYLGSGIGISVGERLTLTFYYAQERTSVFCDVMWIDGTRCGVRYYGQFHTELNKPRATQKKRFGAAG
;
A
#
# COMPACT_ATOMS: atom_id res chain seq x y z
N MET A 1 9.75 32.44 40.52
CA MET A 1 8.87 33.32 39.70
C MET A 1 7.39 33.04 39.98
N ILE A 2 6.95 31.78 39.93
CA ILE A 2 5.56 31.34 40.21
C ILE A 2 5.08 31.77 41.61
N GLU A 3 5.90 31.65 42.65
CA GLU A 3 5.51 32.09 44.02
C GLU A 3 5.30 33.61 44.13
N ARG A 4 6.06 34.42 43.37
CA ARG A 4 5.87 35.88 43.32
C ARG A 4 4.60 36.25 42.56
N LEU A 5 4.24 35.48 41.53
CA LEU A 5 3.00 35.66 40.79
C LEU A 5 1.79 35.32 41.66
N ASN A 6 1.84 34.21 42.41
CA ASN A 6 0.77 33.82 43.33
C ASN A 6 0.58 34.83 44.47
N ALA A 7 1.66 35.39 45.01
CA ALA A 7 1.59 36.46 46.01
C ALA A 7 0.97 37.76 45.46
N ALA A 8 1.22 38.07 44.18
CA ALA A 8 0.61 39.21 43.48
C ALA A 8 -0.88 38.99 43.21
N VAL A 9 -1.29 37.78 42.84
CA VAL A 9 -2.71 37.43 42.65
C VAL A 9 -3.47 37.51 43.98
N GLU A 10 -2.92 36.95 45.06
CA GLU A 10 -3.55 37.02 46.39
C GLU A 10 -3.69 38.46 46.92
N THR A 11 -2.76 39.35 46.57
CA THR A 11 -2.85 40.77 46.98
C THR A 11 -3.88 41.52 46.16
N VAL A 12 -4.06 41.19 44.89
CA VAL A 12 -5.14 41.74 44.04
C VAL A 12 -6.51 41.22 44.47
N GLU A 13 -6.64 39.95 44.84
CA GLU A 13 -7.90 39.38 45.34
C GLU A 13 -8.30 39.95 46.70
N ARG A 14 -7.36 40.13 47.64
CA ARG A 14 -7.64 40.86 48.89
C ARG A 14 -8.04 42.31 48.65
N ALA A 15 -7.41 42.99 47.69
CA ALA A 15 -7.79 44.35 47.33
C ALA A 15 -9.23 44.38 46.78
N ARG A 16 -9.59 43.44 45.89
CA ARG A 16 -10.93 43.33 45.32
C ARG A 16 -12.00 43.04 46.37
N GLU A 17 -11.76 42.11 47.29
CA GLU A 17 -12.69 41.83 48.40
C GLU A 17 -12.88 43.05 49.32
N SER A 18 -11.83 43.87 49.50
CA SER A 18 -11.95 45.11 50.28
C SER A 18 -12.81 46.19 49.60
N TYR A 19 -12.91 46.17 48.26
CA TYR A 19 -13.74 47.10 47.48
C TYR A 19 -15.18 46.60 47.27
N GLU A 20 -15.42 45.29 47.22
CA GLU A 20 -16.77 44.73 47.04
C GLU A 20 -17.63 44.79 48.33
N ASN A 21 -17.03 44.90 49.53
CA ASN A 21 -17.76 44.75 50.80
C ASN A 21 -18.13 46.04 51.57
N THR A 22 -17.81 47.23 51.07
CA THR A 22 -18.27 48.49 51.70
C THR A 22 -18.50 49.60 50.68
N THR A 23 -19.58 49.49 49.90
CA THR A 23 -20.31 50.69 49.51
C THR A 23 -21.45 50.89 50.51
N PRO A 24 -21.44 51.94 51.35
CA PRO A 24 -22.65 52.31 52.05
C PRO A 24 -23.71 52.64 51.00
N ARG A 25 -24.72 51.77 50.87
CA ARG A 25 -25.95 52.08 50.15
C ARG A 25 -26.60 53.29 50.82
N VAL A 26 -26.22 54.50 50.42
CA VAL A 26 -27.07 55.66 50.56
C VAL A 26 -28.20 55.45 49.57
N THR A 27 -29.29 54.85 50.06
CA THR A 27 -30.58 54.84 49.36
C THR A 27 -31.09 56.27 49.43
N ILE A 28 -30.76 57.08 48.42
CA ILE A 28 -31.52 58.30 48.17
C ILE A 28 -32.87 57.82 47.65
N ASP A 29 -33.86 57.89 48.53
CA ASP A 29 -35.25 57.63 48.20
C ASP A 29 -35.73 58.67 47.17
N THR A 30 -35.65 58.30 45.89
CA THR A 30 -36.11 59.13 44.77
C THR A 30 -37.61 58.93 44.49
N SER A 31 -38.35 58.29 45.40
CA SER A 31 -39.81 58.20 45.33
C SER A 31 -40.53 59.54 45.55
N TYR A 32 -39.80 60.64 45.80
CA TYR A 32 -40.34 61.98 45.98
C TYR A 32 -39.86 62.99 44.92
N VAL A 33 -39.79 62.59 43.64
CA VAL A 33 -39.84 63.55 42.53
C VAL A 33 -40.81 63.04 41.48
N ASP A 34 -42.05 63.51 41.65
CA ASP A 34 -43.16 63.45 40.71
C ASP A 34 -42.75 64.01 39.32
N GLN A 35 -42.15 63.16 38.47
CA GLN A 35 -41.88 63.50 37.06
C GLN A 35 -43.17 63.75 36.26
N GLN A 36 -44.34 63.33 36.77
CA GLN A 36 -45.63 63.71 36.20
C GLN A 36 -46.00 65.18 36.45
N LYS A 37 -45.54 65.81 37.54
CA LYS A 37 -45.92 67.19 37.91
C LYS A 37 -45.09 68.26 37.16
N ALA A 38 -43.86 67.93 36.76
CA ALA A 38 -43.02 68.80 35.92
C ALA A 38 -43.49 68.86 34.44
N ALA A 39 -44.01 67.74 33.91
CA ALA A 39 -44.60 67.70 32.57
C ALA A 39 -45.96 68.43 32.50
N GLU A 40 -46.72 68.45 33.59
CA GLU A 40 -48.02 69.12 33.67
C GLU A 40 -47.89 70.65 33.82
N LEU A 41 -46.88 71.14 34.55
CA LEU A 41 -46.55 72.57 34.64
C LEU A 41 -46.03 73.16 33.31
N HIS A 42 -45.31 72.37 32.50
CA HIS A 42 -44.91 72.80 31.15
C HIS A 42 -46.06 72.83 30.15
N ARG A 43 -47.09 71.98 30.30
CA ARG A 43 -48.34 72.09 29.51
C ARG A 43 -49.20 73.28 29.93
N GLN A 44 -49.30 73.59 31.23
CA GLN A 44 -50.04 74.76 31.70
C GLN A 44 -49.39 76.08 31.25
N ARG A 45 -48.06 76.22 31.28
CA ARG A 45 -47.36 77.43 30.78
C ARG A 45 -47.45 77.64 29.27
N LYS A 46 -47.58 76.57 28.47
CA LYS A 46 -47.80 76.71 27.01
C LYS A 46 -49.24 77.08 26.66
N SER A 47 -50.21 76.82 27.54
CA SER A 47 -51.63 77.19 27.33
C SER A 47 -51.96 78.64 27.72
N THR A 48 -51.19 79.27 28.60
CA THR A 48 -51.40 80.69 28.98
C THR A 48 -50.68 81.70 28.09
N ILE A 49 -49.71 81.26 27.27
CA ILE A 49 -49.02 82.13 26.30
C ILE A 49 -49.67 82.07 24.90
N ALA A 50 -50.53 81.09 24.64
CA ALA A 50 -51.26 80.95 23.36
C ALA A 50 -52.61 81.71 23.31
N ASN A 51 -53.03 82.41 24.38
CA ASN A 51 -54.29 83.18 24.44
C ASN A 51 -54.10 84.71 24.51
N ALA A 52 -52.91 85.24 24.24
CA ALA A 52 -52.63 86.68 24.21
C ALA A 52 -51.98 87.16 22.92
N ALA A 53 -52.20 86.45 21.80
CA ALA A 53 -51.78 86.88 20.47
C ALA A 53 -52.91 86.58 19.48
N GLY A 54 -53.92 87.45 19.46
CA GLY A 54 -55.06 87.33 18.56
C GLY A 54 -56.13 88.36 18.83
N SER A 55 -55.84 89.65 18.61
CA SER A 55 -56.85 90.57 18.11
C SER A 55 -56.20 91.82 17.53
N GLU A 56 -56.43 91.99 16.24
CA GLU A 56 -56.26 93.18 15.44
C GLU A 56 -56.92 94.42 16.09
N ASN A 57 -56.31 95.60 15.92
CA ASN A 57 -56.90 96.80 15.31
C ASN A 57 -56.35 98.13 15.85
N GLY A 58 -56.19 99.10 14.93
CA GLY A 58 -56.20 100.55 15.18
C GLY A 58 -54.81 101.14 15.42
N ALA A 59 -54.15 101.84 14.49
CA ALA A 59 -54.52 103.13 13.88
C ALA A 59 -54.71 104.27 14.90
N VAL A 60 -54.26 105.46 14.50
CA VAL A 60 -54.36 106.78 15.17
C VAL A 60 -53.18 107.05 16.13
N GLY A 61 -52.29 108.03 15.97
CA GLY A 61 -52.39 109.36 15.37
C GLY A 61 -52.62 110.42 16.45
N ALA A 62 -51.57 111.14 16.87
CA ALA A 62 -51.61 112.45 17.58
C ALA A 62 -50.17 112.77 18.01
N ASP A 63 -49.42 113.67 17.37
CA ASP A 63 -49.55 115.14 17.39
C ASP A 63 -49.78 115.75 18.78
N GLY A 64 -48.80 116.56 19.20
CA GLY A 64 -49.01 117.92 19.70
C GLY A 64 -49.74 118.12 21.03
N ALA A 65 -48.96 118.40 22.08
CA ALA A 65 -49.22 119.38 23.14
C ALA A 65 -48.03 119.30 24.12
N GLY A 66 -47.33 120.35 24.50
CA GLY A 66 -47.80 121.69 24.81
C GLY A 66 -47.49 121.97 26.29
N LEU A 67 -47.22 123.25 26.60
CA LEU A 67 -46.92 123.85 27.91
C LEU A 67 -45.46 123.69 28.39
N ALA A 68 -44.59 124.70 28.33
CA ALA A 68 -44.73 126.13 28.64
C ALA A 68 -45.17 126.40 30.10
N ALA A 69 -44.17 126.54 30.97
CA ALA A 69 -44.14 127.36 32.18
C ALA A 69 -42.63 127.62 32.43
N ALA A 70 -41.97 128.68 31.97
CA ALA A 70 -42.26 130.10 32.02
C ALA A 70 -42.57 130.61 33.43
N GLN A 71 -41.52 131.21 34.04
CA GLN A 71 -41.55 132.43 34.84
C GLN A 71 -42.36 132.40 36.15
N GLY A 72 -41.64 132.49 37.26
CA GLY A 72 -42.21 132.93 38.55
C GLY A 72 -41.65 132.20 39.75
N ILE A 73 -40.36 132.39 40.06
CA ILE A 73 -39.81 132.16 41.41
C ILE A 73 -38.85 133.33 41.72
N GLU A 74 -39.39 134.53 41.76
CA GLU A 74 -38.88 135.62 42.60
C GLU A 74 -39.88 135.66 43.77
N ASP A 75 -39.39 135.51 45.01
CA ASP A 75 -40.13 135.25 46.27
C ASP A 75 -40.30 133.77 46.68
N ALA A 76 -39.25 132.94 46.50
CA ALA A 76 -39.09 131.73 47.31
C ALA A 76 -38.70 132.14 48.74
N SER A 77 -39.50 131.71 49.71
CA SER A 77 -39.18 131.83 51.12
C SER A 77 -37.97 130.94 51.46
N ASP A 78 -37.22 131.24 52.52
CA ASP A 78 -36.10 130.39 52.97
C ASP A 78 -36.50 128.91 53.16
N ASP A 79 -37.80 128.63 53.35
CA ASP A 79 -38.37 127.28 53.46
C ASP A 79 -38.45 126.54 52.11
N ASP A 80 -38.63 127.24 50.98
CA ASP A 80 -38.71 126.62 49.64
C ASP A 80 -37.31 126.27 49.10
N VAL A 81 -36.30 127.08 49.45
CA VAL A 81 -34.88 126.75 49.17
C VAL A 81 -34.44 125.56 50.03
N ALA A 82 -34.93 125.44 51.26
CA ALA A 82 -34.71 124.26 52.08
C ALA A 82 -35.37 123.02 51.48
N LEU A 83 -36.58 123.13 50.93
CA LEU A 83 -37.29 122.01 50.30
C LEU A 83 -36.63 121.54 48.99
N ILE A 84 -36.10 122.48 48.18
CA ILE A 84 -35.34 122.15 46.97
C ILE A 84 -33.98 121.55 47.32
N ARG A 85 -33.32 122.02 48.39
CA ARG A 85 -32.09 121.39 48.90
C ARG A 85 -32.35 119.97 49.40
N ASP A 86 -33.42 119.74 50.17
CA ASP A 86 -33.81 118.40 50.62
C ASP A 86 -34.16 117.48 49.44
N ALA A 87 -34.84 117.99 48.41
CA ALA A 87 -35.16 117.23 47.21
C ALA A 87 -33.92 116.89 46.37
N LEU A 88 -32.94 117.81 46.28
CA LEU A 88 -31.66 117.57 45.62
C LEU A 88 -30.80 116.58 46.42
N GLU A 89 -30.74 116.68 47.75
CA GLU A 89 -30.06 115.71 48.60
C GLU A 89 -30.70 114.32 48.47
N GLN A 90 -32.03 114.23 48.44
CA GLN A 90 -32.74 112.96 48.21
C GLN A 90 -32.47 112.38 46.81
N LEU A 91 -32.33 113.24 45.79
CA LEU A 91 -31.97 112.80 44.44
C LEU A 91 -30.52 112.30 44.40
N GLU A 92 -29.57 113.00 45.04
CA GLU A 92 -28.19 112.55 45.18
C GLU A 92 -28.09 111.23 45.96
N PHE A 93 -28.90 111.04 47.00
CA PHE A 93 -29.01 109.75 47.70
C PHE A 93 -29.63 108.65 46.83
N ALA A 94 -30.58 108.98 45.97
CA ALA A 94 -31.18 108.03 45.03
C ALA A 94 -30.18 107.63 43.93
N ASP A 95 -29.44 108.58 43.37
CA ASP A 95 -28.39 108.33 42.37
C ASP A 95 -27.24 107.53 42.97
N GLN A 96 -26.85 107.79 44.23
CA GLN A 96 -25.86 106.98 44.95
C GLN A 96 -26.36 105.56 45.21
N ARG A 97 -27.65 105.38 45.55
CA ARG A 97 -28.25 104.04 45.71
C ARG A 97 -28.35 103.30 44.39
N GLU A 98 -28.69 103.99 43.31
CA GLU A 98 -28.75 103.38 41.98
C GLU A 98 -27.35 103.02 41.46
N ALA A 99 -26.36 103.88 41.68
CA ALA A 99 -24.97 103.58 41.38
C ALA A 99 -24.47 102.37 42.17
N ALA A 100 -24.75 102.31 43.49
CA ALA A 100 -24.41 101.16 44.32
C ALA A 100 -25.14 99.87 43.88
N ALA A 101 -26.41 99.96 43.48
CA ALA A 101 -27.17 98.82 42.97
C ALA A 101 -26.64 98.32 41.61
N ARG A 102 -26.17 99.23 40.75
CA ARG A 102 -25.52 98.87 39.48
C ARG A 102 -24.17 98.22 39.72
N GLU A 103 -23.36 98.76 40.62
CA GLU A 103 -22.07 98.17 41.01
C GLU A 103 -22.27 96.78 41.64
N GLU A 104 -23.29 96.58 42.49
CA GLU A 104 -23.63 95.28 43.04
C GLU A 104 -24.13 94.31 41.95
N ALA A 105 -24.95 94.76 41.00
CA ALA A 105 -25.41 93.95 39.88
C ALA A 105 -24.27 93.54 38.93
N GLU A 106 -23.32 94.43 38.69
CA GLU A 106 -22.10 94.13 37.91
C GLU A 106 -21.22 93.13 38.67
N ALA A 107 -21.00 93.31 39.97
CA ALA A 107 -20.27 92.35 40.80
C ALA A 107 -20.96 90.97 40.86
N GLN A 108 -22.30 90.93 40.82
CA GLN A 108 -23.05 89.67 40.73
C GLN A 108 -22.90 89.00 39.36
N ARG A 109 -22.87 89.77 38.27
CA ARG A 109 -22.59 89.24 36.92
C ARG A 109 -21.18 88.70 36.82
N GLU A 110 -20.17 89.42 37.29
CA GLU A 110 -18.79 88.94 37.31
C GLU A 110 -18.65 87.64 38.12
N ARG A 111 -19.33 87.54 39.27
CA ARG A 111 -19.37 86.29 40.06
C ARG A 111 -20.06 85.15 39.29
N ALA A 112 -21.14 85.44 38.56
CA ALA A 112 -21.81 84.45 37.73
C ALA A 112 -20.90 83.97 36.60
N ASP A 113 -20.21 84.87 35.91
CA ASP A 113 -19.27 84.54 34.83
C ASP A 113 -18.11 83.68 35.33
N ILE A 114 -17.56 83.98 36.52
CA ILE A 114 -16.51 83.16 37.16
C ILE A 114 -17.04 81.77 37.52
N LEU A 115 -18.27 81.66 38.04
CA LEU A 115 -18.87 80.38 38.35
C LEU A 115 -19.18 79.56 37.10
N GLU A 116 -19.68 80.18 36.03
CA GLU A 116 -19.90 79.52 34.74
C GLU A 116 -18.59 79.02 34.13
N ALA A 117 -17.52 79.82 34.19
CA ALA A 117 -16.19 79.40 33.76
C ALA A 117 -15.65 78.24 34.60
N SER A 118 -15.85 78.26 35.92
CA SER A 118 -15.46 77.16 36.83
C SER A 118 -16.27 75.88 36.59
N ILE A 119 -17.57 75.99 36.31
CA ILE A 119 -18.42 74.84 35.97
C ILE A 119 -17.98 74.27 34.61
N GLY A 120 -17.66 75.14 33.65
CA GLY A 120 -17.15 74.75 32.34
C GLY A 120 -15.83 73.98 32.42
N SER A 121 -14.89 74.45 33.24
CA SER A 121 -13.60 73.78 33.45
C SER A 121 -13.75 72.45 34.20
N GLU A 122 -14.63 72.37 35.21
CA GLU A 122 -14.92 71.12 35.92
C GLU A 122 -15.59 70.09 34.99
N GLN A 123 -16.55 70.52 34.16
CA GLN A 123 -17.16 69.63 33.17
C GLN A 123 -16.16 69.14 32.12
N ALA A 124 -15.23 69.99 31.69
CA ALA A 124 -14.15 69.58 30.80
C ALA A 124 -13.23 68.54 31.46
N ALA A 125 -12.83 68.76 32.72
CA ALA A 125 -12.03 67.81 33.49
C ALA A 125 -12.75 66.47 33.71
N ARG A 126 -14.07 66.48 33.96
CA ARG A 126 -14.87 65.25 34.07
C ARG A 126 -14.92 64.47 32.76
N ARG A 127 -15.14 65.15 31.62
CA ARG A 127 -15.11 64.50 30.30
C ARG A 127 -13.74 63.89 30.03
N GLU A 128 -12.67 64.61 30.35
CA GLU A 128 -11.31 64.08 30.18
C GLU A 128 -11.09 62.84 31.05
N ALA A 129 -11.48 62.87 32.33
CA ALA A 129 -11.41 61.72 33.22
C ALA A 129 -12.24 60.53 32.72
N GLU A 130 -13.45 60.77 32.19
CA GLU A 130 -14.28 59.73 31.57
C GLU A 130 -13.61 59.13 30.33
N THR A 131 -12.98 59.94 29.48
CA THR A 131 -12.23 59.41 28.33
C THR A 131 -10.99 58.62 28.75
N GLN A 132 -10.30 59.03 29.81
CA GLN A 132 -9.16 58.30 30.37
C GLN A 132 -9.61 56.97 30.99
N ALA A 133 -10.71 56.95 31.73
CA ALA A 133 -11.31 55.73 32.26
C ALA A 133 -11.75 54.78 31.14
N ALA A 134 -12.38 55.29 30.07
CA ALA A 134 -12.75 54.50 28.91
C ALA A 134 -11.52 53.89 28.20
N ARG A 135 -10.41 54.64 28.09
CA ARG A 135 -9.14 54.12 27.54
C ARG A 135 -8.52 53.05 28.43
N ALA A 136 -8.54 53.24 29.75
CA ALA A 136 -8.04 52.25 30.70
C ALA A 136 -8.85 50.95 30.64
N ASN A 137 -10.18 51.04 30.56
CA ASN A 137 -11.06 49.88 30.43
C ASN A 137 -10.84 49.13 29.12
N ARG A 138 -10.62 49.83 28.00
CA ARG A 138 -10.25 49.16 26.73
C ARG A 138 -8.93 48.41 26.84
N ARG A 139 -7.90 49.04 27.42
CA ARG A 139 -6.61 48.37 27.67
C ARG A 139 -6.73 47.16 28.57
N ALA A 140 -7.55 47.23 29.63
CA ALA A 140 -7.81 46.10 30.51
C ALA A 140 -8.48 44.94 29.73
N ALA A 141 -9.49 45.24 28.92
CA ALA A 141 -10.15 44.23 28.08
C ALA A 141 -9.21 43.62 27.03
N ASP A 142 -8.32 44.41 26.43
CA ASP A 142 -7.32 43.91 25.48
C ASP A 142 -6.28 43.01 26.18
N LEU A 143 -5.85 43.36 27.40
CA LEU A 143 -4.96 42.52 28.20
C LEU A 143 -5.63 41.21 28.65
N GLU A 144 -6.92 41.24 29.02
CA GLU A 144 -7.68 40.02 29.32
C GLU A 144 -7.76 39.09 28.10
N LYS A 145 -8.00 39.65 26.90
CA LYS A 145 -7.96 38.87 25.65
C LYS A 145 -6.58 38.27 25.38
N GLN A 146 -5.49 39.02 25.61
CA GLN A 146 -4.13 38.51 25.45
C GLN A 146 -3.81 37.41 26.45
N LEU A 147 -4.27 37.52 27.70
CA LEU A 147 -4.07 36.52 28.73
C LEU A 147 -4.83 35.22 28.38
N GLU A 148 -6.06 35.35 27.88
CA GLU A 148 -6.84 34.19 27.43
C GLU A 148 -6.21 33.50 26.21
N ALA A 149 -5.70 34.27 25.24
CA ALA A 149 -4.95 33.73 24.12
C ALA A 149 -3.67 33.00 24.57
N ALA A 150 -2.95 33.54 25.57
CA ALA A 150 -1.77 32.90 26.14
C ALA A 150 -2.12 31.61 26.91
N ARG A 151 -3.30 31.53 27.54
CA ARG A 151 -3.78 30.29 28.18
C ARG A 151 -4.13 29.23 27.15
N GLN A 152 -4.76 29.62 26.04
CA GLN A 152 -5.08 28.71 24.94
C GLN A 152 -3.80 28.13 24.33
N SER A 153 -2.82 28.97 24.01
CA SER A 153 -1.54 28.48 23.47
C SER A 153 -0.77 27.60 24.46
N ALA A 154 -0.83 27.90 25.76
CA ALA A 154 -0.25 27.01 26.79
C ALA A 154 -0.96 25.65 26.88
N SER A 155 -2.29 25.61 26.71
CA SER A 155 -3.06 24.37 26.65
C SER A 155 -2.70 23.55 25.41
N GLU A 156 -2.59 24.18 24.25
CA GLU A 156 -2.17 23.54 22.99
C GLU A 156 -0.76 22.96 23.11
N LEU A 157 0.17 23.69 23.72
CA LEU A 157 1.53 23.19 23.98
C LEU A 157 1.53 21.98 24.92
N ALA A 158 0.68 21.96 25.95
CA ALA A 158 0.55 20.82 26.86
C ALA A 158 -0.02 19.58 26.15
N GLU A 159 -1.01 19.77 25.25
CA GLU A 159 -1.54 18.69 24.43
C GLU A 159 -0.50 18.14 23.45
N LEU A 160 0.27 19.01 22.78
CA LEU A 160 1.36 18.62 21.89
C LEU A 160 2.47 17.86 22.64
N GLN A 161 2.81 18.28 23.86
CA GLN A 161 3.75 17.55 24.72
C GLN A 161 3.20 16.17 25.12
N GLY A 162 1.90 16.07 25.40
CA GLY A 162 1.23 14.79 25.66
C GLY A 162 1.30 13.86 24.45
N GLN A 163 1.01 14.36 23.25
CA GLN A 163 1.13 13.60 22.01
C GLN A 163 2.58 13.17 21.74
N ALA A 164 3.56 14.05 21.96
CA ALA A 164 4.98 13.73 21.82
C ALA A 164 5.47 12.66 22.83
N ALA A 165 4.92 12.64 24.05
CA ALA A 165 5.21 11.59 25.02
C ALA A 165 4.61 10.25 24.60
N GLU A 166 3.39 10.26 24.03
CA GLU A 166 2.74 9.05 23.53
C GLU A 166 3.46 8.47 22.31
N THR A 167 3.93 9.31 21.38
CA THR A 167 4.73 8.84 20.23
C THR A 167 6.05 8.22 20.67
N ARG A 168 6.74 8.79 21.67
CA ARG A 168 7.95 8.19 22.25
C ARG A 168 7.69 6.82 22.89
N LEU A 169 6.58 6.65 23.61
CA LEU A 169 6.19 5.36 24.17
C LEU A 169 5.92 4.32 23.07
N ARG A 170 5.26 4.72 21.97
CA ARG A 170 5.03 3.85 20.81
C ARG A 170 6.34 3.47 20.11
N GLU A 171 7.27 4.41 20.00
CA GLU A 171 8.60 4.16 19.44
C GLU A 171 9.39 3.16 20.28
N GLN A 172 9.38 3.30 21.61
CA GLN A 172 10.02 2.35 22.53
C GLN A 172 9.39 0.95 22.42
N ALA A 173 8.07 0.85 22.31
CA ALA A 173 7.39 -0.43 22.09
C ALA A 173 7.80 -1.08 20.75
N ALA A 174 7.86 -0.29 19.67
CA ALA A 174 8.31 -0.78 18.37
C ALA A 174 9.78 -1.24 18.39
N GLN A 175 10.66 -0.55 19.12
CA GLN A 175 12.05 -0.96 19.31
C GLN A 175 12.17 -2.28 20.08
N GLN A 176 11.33 -2.50 21.10
CA GLN A 176 11.26 -3.77 21.82
C GLN A 176 10.79 -4.91 20.91
N GLU A 177 9.76 -4.68 20.09
CA GLU A 177 9.29 -5.67 19.11
C GLU A 177 10.37 -6.00 18.06
N LEU A 178 11.08 -5.01 17.54
CA LEU A 178 12.20 -5.22 16.62
C LEU A 178 13.32 -6.07 17.26
N THR A 179 13.59 -5.87 18.55
CA THR A 179 14.59 -6.66 19.28
C THR A 179 14.14 -8.12 19.45
N GLN A 180 12.85 -8.34 19.72
CA GLN A 180 12.26 -9.68 19.79
C GLN A 180 12.25 -10.39 18.42
N LEU A 181 12.03 -9.65 17.33
CA LEU A 181 12.07 -10.21 15.99
C LEU A 181 13.50 -10.59 15.57
N ARG A 182 14.51 -9.78 15.93
CA ARG A 182 15.91 -10.11 15.68
C ARG A 182 16.34 -11.39 16.39
N THR A 183 16.02 -11.52 17.67
CA THR A 183 16.32 -12.73 18.44
C THR A 183 15.64 -13.97 17.86
N ARG A 184 14.37 -13.87 17.43
CA ARG A 184 13.69 -14.98 16.72
C ARG A 184 14.32 -15.31 15.36
N ALA A 185 14.82 -14.32 14.63
CA ALA A 185 15.50 -14.55 13.36
C ALA A 185 16.83 -15.29 13.58
N GLU A 186 17.60 -14.91 14.61
CA GLU A 186 18.82 -15.60 15.01
C GLU A 186 18.55 -17.05 15.46
N GLU A 187 17.48 -17.29 16.22
CA GLU A 187 17.04 -18.65 16.59
C GLU A 187 16.65 -19.49 15.37
N ALA A 188 15.96 -18.90 14.40
CA ALA A 188 15.58 -19.57 13.16
C ALA A 188 16.80 -19.89 12.28
N GLU A 189 17.78 -18.98 12.21
CA GLU A 189 19.04 -19.23 11.49
C GLU A 189 19.84 -20.35 12.13
N ALA A 190 19.90 -20.40 13.47
CA ALA A 190 20.53 -21.51 14.19
C ALA A 190 19.84 -22.86 13.91
N ALA A 191 18.50 -22.87 13.87
CA ALA A 191 17.73 -24.08 13.54
C ALA A 191 17.96 -24.54 12.08
N LEU A 192 18.13 -23.61 11.13
CA LEU A 192 18.49 -23.94 9.75
C LEU A 192 19.89 -24.55 9.66
N GLN A 193 20.86 -24.00 10.39
CA GLN A 193 22.21 -24.57 10.46
C GLN A 193 22.22 -25.99 11.05
N GLU A 194 21.38 -26.26 12.06
CA GLU A 194 21.20 -27.60 12.62
C GLU A 194 20.56 -28.55 11.60
N ALA A 195 19.54 -28.10 10.86
CA ALA A 195 18.90 -28.89 9.80
C ALA A 195 19.88 -29.23 8.66
N ASP A 196 20.73 -28.29 8.25
CA ASP A 196 21.78 -28.51 7.25
C ASP A 196 22.81 -29.53 7.75
N ALA A 197 23.16 -29.51 9.04
CA ALA A 197 24.05 -30.52 9.62
C ALA A 197 23.42 -31.93 9.58
N VAL A 198 22.11 -32.04 9.85
CA VAL A 198 21.37 -33.31 9.75
C VAL A 198 21.28 -33.80 8.31
N LEU A 199 21.03 -32.90 7.34
CA LEU A 199 21.01 -33.25 5.92
C LEU A 199 22.36 -33.82 5.47
N ASN A 200 23.47 -33.20 5.86
CA ASN A 200 24.81 -33.70 5.56
C ASN A 200 25.08 -35.09 6.17
N ASP A 201 24.58 -35.39 7.39
CA ASP A 201 24.67 -36.74 7.98
C ASP A 201 23.83 -37.76 7.20
N ILE A 202 22.64 -37.38 6.75
CA ILE A 202 21.77 -38.23 5.93
C ILE A 202 22.45 -38.52 4.59
N GLU A 203 23.00 -37.52 3.91
CA GLU A 203 23.74 -37.69 2.66
C GLU A 203 24.92 -38.66 2.84
N ALA A 204 25.71 -38.51 3.90
CA ALA A 204 26.81 -39.42 4.21
C ALA A 204 26.32 -40.86 4.45
N ARG A 205 25.16 -41.04 5.09
CA ARG A 205 24.55 -42.36 5.30
C ARG A 205 24.01 -42.98 4.02
N VAL A 206 23.45 -42.17 3.12
CA VAL A 206 23.01 -42.62 1.80
C VAL A 206 24.21 -43.07 0.98
N GLU A 207 25.29 -42.28 0.93
CA GLU A 207 26.53 -42.66 0.23
C GLU A 207 27.12 -43.96 0.78
N ALA A 208 27.11 -44.14 2.11
CA ALA A 208 27.54 -45.39 2.74
C ALA A 208 26.64 -46.58 2.36
N ALA A 209 25.33 -46.39 2.29
CA ALA A 209 24.37 -47.42 1.89
C ALA A 209 24.51 -47.79 0.40
N GLU A 210 24.72 -46.82 -0.48
CA GLU A 210 25.00 -47.04 -1.90
C GLU A 210 26.26 -47.88 -2.08
N LYS A 211 27.31 -47.59 -1.33
CA LYS A 211 28.54 -48.39 -1.36
C LYS A 211 28.26 -49.84 -0.96
N VAL A 212 27.52 -50.07 0.13
CA VAL A 212 27.13 -51.43 0.56
C VAL A 212 26.29 -52.14 -0.51
N ALA A 213 25.37 -51.43 -1.18
CA ALA A 213 24.57 -51.99 -2.27
C ALA A 213 25.44 -52.41 -3.45
N THR A 214 26.42 -51.59 -3.86
CA THR A 214 27.35 -51.96 -4.94
C THR A 214 28.22 -53.16 -4.57
N GLU A 215 28.68 -53.25 -3.32
CA GLU A 215 29.41 -54.43 -2.82
C GLU A 215 28.54 -55.69 -2.90
N ALA A 216 27.28 -55.63 -2.45
CA ALA A 216 26.33 -56.74 -2.54
C ALA A 216 26.01 -57.14 -3.99
N GLU A 217 25.89 -56.20 -4.92
CA GLU A 217 25.72 -56.51 -6.35
C GLU A 217 26.93 -57.25 -6.93
N THR A 218 28.16 -56.87 -6.54
CA THR A 218 29.36 -57.59 -6.97
C THR A 218 29.40 -59.01 -6.40
N GLU A 219 28.99 -59.20 -5.15
CA GLU A 219 28.87 -60.54 -4.55
C GLU A 219 27.81 -61.40 -5.26
N LEU A 220 26.63 -60.83 -5.57
CA LEU A 220 25.59 -61.52 -6.34
C LEU A 220 26.07 -61.89 -7.74
N SER A 221 26.83 -61.02 -8.41
CA SER A 221 27.44 -61.32 -9.72
C SER A 221 28.41 -62.50 -9.62
N ASN A 222 29.25 -62.53 -8.58
CA ASN A 222 30.17 -63.63 -8.31
C ASN A 222 29.41 -64.94 -8.02
N LEU A 223 28.34 -64.91 -7.22
CA LEU A 223 27.50 -66.07 -6.93
C LEU A 223 26.77 -66.58 -8.18
N ARG A 224 26.28 -65.69 -9.05
CA ARG A 224 25.69 -66.10 -10.34
C ARG A 224 26.71 -66.78 -11.25
N ARG A 225 27.97 -66.33 -11.22
CA ARG A 225 29.07 -66.95 -11.95
C ARG A 225 29.36 -68.37 -11.43
N THR A 226 29.49 -68.53 -10.12
CA THR A 226 29.73 -69.85 -9.51
C THR A 226 28.55 -70.79 -9.72
N ALA A 227 27.31 -70.30 -9.68
CA ALA A 227 26.12 -71.09 -10.01
C ALA A 227 26.11 -71.56 -11.48
N LYS A 228 26.52 -70.71 -12.43
CA LYS A 228 26.68 -71.10 -13.84
C LYS A 228 27.79 -72.15 -14.02
N GLU A 229 28.91 -72.01 -13.32
CA GLU A 229 29.99 -73.00 -13.33
C GLU A 229 29.49 -74.35 -12.79
N ALA A 230 28.76 -74.35 -11.66
CA ALA A 230 28.15 -75.54 -11.08
C ALA A 230 27.12 -76.20 -12.01
N SER A 231 26.27 -75.41 -12.67
CA SER A 231 25.30 -75.90 -13.66
C SER A 231 26.01 -76.53 -14.87
N SER A 232 27.09 -75.92 -15.35
CA SER A 232 27.90 -76.50 -16.44
C SER A 232 28.60 -77.79 -16.05
N ALA A 233 29.01 -77.92 -14.79
CA ALA A 233 29.58 -79.15 -14.24
C ALA A 233 28.52 -80.25 -14.13
N SER A 234 27.33 -79.92 -13.62
CA SER A 234 26.19 -80.85 -13.53
C SER A 234 25.76 -81.34 -14.92
N ARG A 235 25.72 -80.46 -15.93
CA ARG A 235 25.41 -80.84 -17.31
C ARG A 235 26.42 -81.82 -17.89
N ARG A 236 27.73 -81.66 -17.60
CA ARG A 236 28.76 -82.62 -18.02
C ARG A 236 28.59 -83.98 -17.35
N GLU A 237 28.16 -84.02 -16.10
CA GLU A 237 27.86 -85.28 -15.41
C GLU A 237 26.60 -85.96 -15.98
N VAL A 238 25.58 -85.19 -16.36
CA VAL A 238 24.41 -85.72 -17.08
C VAL A 238 24.82 -86.28 -18.44
N GLU A 239 25.59 -85.55 -19.25
CA GLU A 239 26.11 -86.03 -20.53
C GLU A 239 27.00 -87.28 -20.35
N ARG A 240 27.74 -87.39 -19.24
CA ARG A 240 28.51 -88.58 -18.90
C ARG A 240 27.61 -89.76 -18.55
N ALA A 241 26.54 -89.53 -17.80
CA ALA A 241 25.54 -90.55 -17.48
C ALA A 241 24.83 -91.05 -18.76
N GLU A 242 24.46 -90.15 -19.66
CA GLU A 242 23.87 -90.49 -20.96
C GLU A 242 24.82 -91.33 -21.84
N ARG A 243 26.12 -90.99 -21.87
CA ARG A 243 27.13 -91.80 -22.57
C ARG A 243 27.27 -93.19 -21.96
N LEU A 244 27.30 -93.31 -20.64
CA LEU A 244 27.35 -94.60 -19.95
C LEU A 244 26.07 -95.41 -20.22
N GLN A 245 24.91 -94.76 -20.30
CA GLN A 245 23.66 -95.42 -20.66
C GLN A 245 23.68 -95.90 -22.12
N ALA A 246 24.23 -95.11 -23.04
CA ALA A 246 24.43 -95.52 -24.43
C ALA A 246 25.43 -96.68 -24.56
N GLU A 247 26.53 -96.67 -23.81
CA GLU A 247 27.48 -97.79 -23.74
C GLU A 247 26.81 -99.06 -23.19
N LEU A 248 25.96 -98.93 -22.17
CA LEU A 248 25.21 -100.05 -21.60
C LEU A 248 24.16 -100.60 -22.58
N GLU A 249 23.48 -99.75 -23.34
CA GLU A 249 22.60 -100.16 -24.44
C GLU A 249 23.39 -100.87 -25.56
N LEU A 250 24.61 -100.41 -25.85
CA LEU A 250 25.49 -101.03 -26.83
C LEU A 250 26.00 -102.40 -26.35
N GLU A 251 26.35 -102.54 -25.07
CA GLU A 251 26.67 -103.84 -24.46
C GLU A 251 25.45 -104.77 -24.42
N LYS A 252 24.24 -104.26 -24.15
CA LYS A 252 23.02 -105.06 -24.28
C LYS A 252 22.84 -105.55 -25.71
N SER A 253 23.02 -104.68 -26.71
CA SER A 253 22.92 -105.06 -28.11
C SER A 253 23.99 -106.09 -28.51
N ALA A 254 25.22 -105.96 -28.00
CA ALA A 254 26.30 -106.95 -28.21
C ALA A 254 26.03 -108.26 -27.47
N SER A 255 25.40 -108.22 -26.29
CA SER A 255 24.93 -109.39 -25.56
C SER A 255 23.76 -110.06 -26.28
N GLU A 256 22.88 -109.29 -26.92
CA GLU A 256 21.79 -109.80 -27.75
C GLU A 256 22.32 -110.44 -29.04
N GLU A 257 23.36 -109.87 -29.65
CA GLU A 257 24.07 -110.40 -30.83
C GLU A 257 24.88 -111.66 -30.49
N ALA A 258 25.50 -111.72 -29.30
CA ALA A 258 26.08 -112.95 -28.74
C ALA A 258 25.00 -114.00 -28.42
N GLY A 259 23.82 -113.55 -27.97
CA GLY A 259 22.62 -114.36 -27.86
C GLY A 259 22.12 -114.86 -29.22
N GLU A 260 22.29 -114.08 -30.28
CA GLU A 260 21.91 -114.42 -31.65
C GLU A 260 22.87 -115.44 -32.28
N LEU A 261 24.16 -115.41 -31.94
CA LEU A 261 25.13 -116.46 -32.27
C LEU A 261 24.86 -117.78 -31.53
N LEU A 262 24.40 -117.71 -30.28
CA LEU A 262 23.88 -118.87 -29.55
C LEU A 262 22.58 -119.39 -30.21
N ARG A 263 21.65 -118.50 -30.58
CA ARG A 263 20.43 -118.84 -31.32
C ARG A 263 20.69 -119.41 -32.70
N ASN A 264 21.76 -119.04 -33.40
CA ASN A 264 22.13 -119.65 -34.69
C ASN A 264 22.63 -121.10 -34.55
N SER A 265 23.17 -121.47 -33.38
CA SER A 265 23.48 -122.87 -33.05
C SER A 265 22.28 -123.65 -32.53
N GLU A 266 21.30 -122.97 -31.91
CA GLU A 266 19.98 -123.54 -31.56
C GLU A 266 19.02 -123.60 -32.76
N SER A 267 19.17 -122.74 -33.77
CA SER A 267 18.39 -122.68 -35.02
C SER A 267 18.59 -123.94 -35.87
N ALA A 268 19.80 -124.52 -35.86
CA ALA A 268 20.06 -125.81 -36.47
C ALA A 268 19.35 -126.99 -35.76
N LEU A 269 18.93 -126.79 -34.49
CA LEU A 269 18.08 -127.73 -33.73
C LEU A 269 16.59 -127.37 -33.82
N ALA A 270 16.24 -126.11 -34.14
CA ALA A 270 14.87 -125.60 -34.24
C ALA A 270 14.25 -125.74 -35.64
N ASP A 271 15.03 -125.89 -36.71
CA ASP A 271 14.52 -126.25 -38.05
C ASP A 271 13.82 -127.63 -38.08
N LEU A 272 14.09 -128.51 -37.09
CA LEU A 272 13.34 -129.76 -36.84
C LEU A 272 12.09 -129.56 -35.97
N ARG A 273 11.93 -128.39 -35.38
CA ARG A 273 10.77 -127.91 -34.62
C ARG A 273 10.06 -126.76 -35.34
N SER A 274 10.23 -126.72 -36.67
CA SER A 274 9.13 -126.75 -37.62
C SER A 274 7.84 -126.13 -37.06
N GLU A 275 7.43 -125.05 -37.70
CA GLU A 275 6.18 -125.14 -38.46
C GLU A 275 4.92 -125.51 -37.64
N VAL A 276 4.95 -125.29 -36.32
CA VAL A 276 3.81 -125.53 -35.41
C VAL A 276 3.21 -124.24 -34.83
N ASP A 277 3.95 -123.15 -34.60
CA ASP A 277 3.36 -121.97 -33.91
C ASP A 277 3.60 -120.62 -34.62
N GLY A 278 3.46 -120.63 -35.95
CA GLY A 278 3.30 -119.43 -36.74
C GLY A 278 1.94 -118.74 -36.50
N LEU A 279 1.98 -117.62 -35.77
CA LEU A 279 1.22 -116.38 -36.00
C LEU A 279 -0.25 -116.28 -35.53
N LYS A 280 -0.44 -115.51 -34.43
CA LYS A 280 -1.50 -114.50 -34.12
C LYS A 280 -1.33 -114.06 -32.65
N LEU A 281 -1.26 -112.80 -32.20
CA LEU A 281 -1.80 -111.54 -32.71
C LEU A 281 -1.26 -110.33 -31.89
N ALA A 282 -0.77 -109.31 -32.61
CA ALA A 282 -0.80 -107.84 -32.39
C ALA A 282 -0.23 -107.16 -31.12
N ALA A 283 0.93 -106.51 -31.33
CA ALA A 283 1.50 -105.41 -30.56
C ALA A 283 1.10 -104.05 -31.20
N GLU A 284 -0.02 -103.48 -30.77
CA GLU A 284 -0.49 -102.17 -31.28
C GLU A 284 -1.13 -101.33 -30.16
N LYS A 285 -0.40 -101.13 -29.05
CA LYS A 285 -0.84 -100.24 -27.94
C LYS A 285 0.23 -99.38 -27.28
N ALA A 286 1.51 -99.53 -27.60
CA ALA A 286 2.58 -98.74 -26.97
C ALA A 286 2.80 -97.38 -27.63
N ALA A 287 2.69 -97.29 -28.97
CA ALA A 287 3.03 -96.06 -29.70
C ALA A 287 2.06 -94.87 -29.49
N ILE A 288 0.83 -95.13 -29.02
CA ILE A 288 -0.16 -94.07 -28.80
C ILE A 288 0.07 -93.37 -27.44
N VAL A 289 0.70 -94.03 -26.47
CA VAL A 289 0.88 -93.47 -25.11
C VAL A 289 1.99 -92.43 -25.08
N ASP A 290 3.06 -92.62 -25.86
CA ASP A 290 4.20 -91.69 -25.91
C ASP A 290 3.85 -90.37 -26.63
N GLU A 291 2.99 -90.42 -27.66
CA GLU A 291 2.51 -89.23 -28.38
C GLU A 291 1.61 -88.35 -27.48
N TYR A 292 0.84 -88.94 -26.57
CA TYR A 292 0.05 -88.17 -25.60
C TYR A 292 0.90 -87.59 -24.47
N ALA A 293 2.00 -88.24 -24.08
CA ALA A 293 2.90 -87.73 -23.03
C ALA A 293 3.67 -86.47 -23.49
N GLU A 294 4.19 -86.45 -24.73
CA GLU A 294 4.86 -85.26 -25.28
C GLU A 294 3.91 -84.09 -25.45
N ARG A 295 2.65 -84.37 -25.80
CA ARG A 295 1.63 -83.32 -25.97
C ARG A 295 1.18 -82.71 -24.65
N ILE A 296 1.21 -83.46 -23.55
CA ILE A 296 0.96 -82.93 -22.20
C ILE A 296 2.12 -82.04 -21.76
N ALA A 297 3.37 -82.46 -21.94
CA ALA A 297 4.55 -81.65 -21.59
C ALA A 297 4.62 -80.33 -22.37
N SER A 298 4.27 -80.35 -23.66
CA SER A 298 4.18 -79.13 -24.48
C SER A 298 3.07 -78.18 -24.02
N LEU A 299 1.93 -78.70 -23.54
CA LEU A 299 0.83 -77.87 -23.05
C LEU A 299 1.14 -77.28 -21.67
N GLU A 300 1.82 -78.01 -20.80
CA GLU A 300 2.25 -77.51 -19.49
C GLU A 300 3.27 -76.36 -19.63
N SER A 301 4.24 -76.47 -20.54
CA SER A 301 5.16 -75.37 -20.87
C SER A 301 4.41 -74.13 -21.37
N SER A 302 3.44 -74.31 -22.27
CA SER A 302 2.66 -73.19 -22.82
C SER A 302 1.77 -72.51 -21.78
N VAL A 303 1.26 -73.25 -20.79
CA VAL A 303 0.44 -72.69 -19.70
C VAL A 303 1.30 -71.87 -18.74
N GLU A 304 2.55 -72.30 -18.48
CA GLU A 304 3.43 -71.56 -17.57
C GLU A 304 3.99 -70.28 -18.22
N ASP A 305 4.25 -70.30 -19.52
CA ASP A 305 4.57 -69.10 -20.30
C ASP A 305 3.38 -68.11 -20.30
N GLU A 306 2.15 -68.59 -20.41
CA GLU A 306 0.95 -67.75 -20.37
C GLU A 306 0.67 -67.18 -18.96
N LYS A 307 0.95 -67.94 -17.89
CA LYS A 307 0.89 -67.43 -16.51
C LYS A 307 1.96 -66.37 -16.25
N SER A 308 3.18 -66.57 -16.75
CA SER A 308 4.26 -65.60 -16.68
C SER A 308 3.86 -64.29 -17.38
N ALA A 309 3.36 -64.38 -18.60
CA ALA A 309 2.86 -63.23 -19.36
C ALA A 309 1.69 -62.51 -18.67
N ARG A 310 0.79 -63.24 -17.99
CA ARG A 310 -0.29 -62.62 -17.22
C ARG A 310 0.20 -61.92 -15.96
N ARG A 311 1.19 -62.45 -15.24
CA ARG A 311 1.80 -61.78 -14.08
C ARG A 311 2.50 -60.49 -14.51
N GLU A 312 3.20 -60.51 -15.63
CA GLU A 312 3.88 -59.33 -16.18
C GLU A 312 2.87 -58.27 -16.65
N ALA A 313 1.74 -58.68 -17.26
CA ALA A 313 0.67 -57.78 -17.66
C ALA A 313 -0.08 -57.16 -16.45
N VAL A 314 -0.23 -57.88 -15.35
CA VAL A 314 -0.82 -57.35 -14.11
C VAL A 314 0.12 -56.35 -13.44
N ALA A 315 1.42 -56.66 -13.34
CA ALA A 315 2.43 -55.74 -12.80
C ALA A 315 2.53 -54.44 -13.64
N ALA A 316 2.45 -54.54 -14.97
CA ALA A 316 2.43 -53.38 -15.85
C ALA A 316 1.16 -52.52 -15.66
N ARG A 317 0.02 -53.15 -15.34
CA ARG A 317 -1.25 -52.46 -15.08
C ARG A 317 -1.21 -51.72 -13.74
N GLU A 318 -0.70 -52.35 -12.68
CA GLU A 318 -0.52 -51.71 -11.36
C GLU A 318 0.46 -50.54 -11.43
N ALA A 319 1.58 -50.68 -12.15
CA ALA A 319 2.51 -49.58 -12.39
C ALA A 319 1.86 -48.40 -13.13
N SER A 320 0.96 -48.69 -14.09
CA SER A 320 0.22 -47.64 -14.81
C SER A 320 -0.86 -46.95 -13.95
N GLU A 321 -1.43 -47.66 -12.97
CA GLU A 321 -2.43 -47.15 -12.05
C GLU A 321 -1.78 -46.20 -11.02
N ILE A 322 -0.63 -46.59 -10.46
CA ILE A 322 0.19 -45.74 -9.58
C ILE A 322 0.63 -44.45 -10.29
N ALA A 323 1.05 -44.54 -11.56
CA ALA A 323 1.43 -43.37 -12.35
C ALA A 323 0.25 -42.44 -12.66
N LEU A 324 -0.96 -42.99 -12.86
CA LEU A 324 -2.18 -42.20 -13.06
C LEU A 324 -2.63 -41.49 -11.77
N GLU A 325 -2.40 -42.10 -10.61
CA GLU A 325 -2.75 -41.53 -9.32
C GLU A 325 -1.78 -40.42 -8.92
N ALA A 326 -0.48 -40.58 -9.18
CA ALA A 326 0.52 -39.51 -9.05
C ALA A 326 0.20 -38.31 -9.96
N ALA A 327 -0.17 -38.57 -11.22
CA ALA A 327 -0.57 -37.52 -12.17
C ALA A 327 -1.89 -36.82 -11.77
N ARG A 328 -2.78 -37.50 -11.04
CA ARG A 328 -3.99 -36.87 -10.48
C ARG A 328 -3.64 -35.91 -9.34
N GLY A 329 -2.72 -36.29 -8.46
CA GLY A 329 -2.21 -35.42 -7.40
C GLY A 329 -1.61 -34.11 -7.95
N GLU A 330 -0.73 -34.19 -8.95
CA GLU A 330 -0.16 -32.99 -9.59
C GLU A 330 -1.22 -32.09 -10.26
N ILE A 331 -2.30 -32.67 -10.77
CA ILE A 331 -3.41 -31.91 -11.37
C ILE A 331 -4.24 -31.19 -10.29
N GLU A 332 -4.41 -31.79 -9.11
CA GLU A 332 -5.09 -31.17 -7.96
C GLU A 332 -4.30 -29.95 -7.45
N ASP A 333 -2.98 -30.07 -7.32
CA ASP A 333 -2.06 -29.00 -6.91
C ASP A 333 -2.02 -27.83 -7.94
N LEU A 334 -2.10 -28.16 -9.23
CA LEU A 334 -2.22 -27.14 -10.28
C LEU A 334 -3.60 -26.46 -10.30
N ARG A 335 -4.63 -27.10 -9.75
CA ARG A 335 -5.99 -26.56 -9.67
C ARG A 335 -6.17 -25.60 -8.50
N THR A 336 -5.55 -25.90 -7.36
CA THR A 336 -5.50 -24.98 -6.20
C THR A 336 -4.67 -23.73 -6.49
N SER A 337 -3.54 -23.86 -7.20
CA SER A 337 -2.74 -22.71 -7.63
C SER A 337 -3.43 -21.83 -8.70
N ALA A 338 -4.29 -22.39 -9.54
CA ALA A 338 -5.06 -21.62 -10.52
C ALA A 338 -6.19 -20.77 -9.89
N GLY A 339 -6.79 -21.21 -8.78
CA GLY A 339 -7.78 -20.42 -8.04
C GLY A 339 -7.20 -19.14 -7.42
N VAL A 340 -5.95 -19.21 -6.95
CA VAL A 340 -5.21 -18.04 -6.41
C VAL A 340 -4.92 -16.99 -7.49
N ALA A 341 -4.76 -17.40 -8.76
CA ALA A 341 -4.53 -16.48 -9.87
C ALA A 341 -5.81 -15.72 -10.30
N GLU A 342 -6.99 -16.30 -10.12
CA GLU A 342 -8.27 -15.69 -10.48
C GLU A 342 -8.69 -14.62 -9.45
N GLU A 343 -8.43 -14.85 -8.16
CA GLU A 343 -8.56 -13.81 -7.13
C GLU A 343 -7.55 -12.67 -7.33
N ALA A 344 -6.29 -12.97 -7.67
CA ALA A 344 -5.31 -11.94 -7.98
C ALA A 344 -5.74 -11.03 -9.15
N ALA A 345 -6.42 -11.58 -10.15
CA ALA A 345 -6.94 -10.82 -11.29
C ALA A 345 -8.12 -9.89 -10.90
N ALA A 346 -9.03 -10.35 -10.04
CA ALA A 346 -10.12 -9.53 -9.52
C ALA A 346 -9.61 -8.39 -8.62
N HIS A 347 -8.52 -8.61 -7.89
CA HIS A 347 -7.88 -7.59 -7.08
C HIS A 347 -7.15 -6.53 -7.91
N LEU A 348 -6.48 -6.93 -9.00
CA LEU A 348 -5.89 -6.00 -9.96
C LEU A 348 -6.95 -5.10 -10.64
N GLU A 349 -8.15 -5.62 -10.90
CA GLU A 349 -9.26 -4.82 -11.43
C GLU A 349 -9.76 -3.77 -10.40
N ARG A 350 -9.82 -4.14 -9.12
CA ARG A 350 -10.14 -3.22 -8.01
C ARG A 350 -9.08 -2.14 -7.82
N ILE A 351 -7.82 -2.49 -8.00
CA ILE A 351 -6.69 -1.54 -7.95
C ILE A 351 -6.77 -0.54 -9.10
N GLY A 352 -7.08 -0.99 -10.32
CA GLY A 352 -7.27 -0.09 -11.46
C GLY A 352 -8.41 0.93 -11.23
N VAL A 353 -9.47 0.56 -10.52
CA VAL A 353 -10.54 1.49 -10.12
C VAL A 353 -10.05 2.49 -9.06
N LEU A 354 -9.25 2.04 -8.10
CA LEU A 354 -8.69 2.92 -7.05
C LEU A 354 -7.62 3.88 -7.61
N GLU A 355 -6.72 3.41 -8.49
CA GLU A 355 -5.77 4.26 -9.22
C GLU A 355 -6.52 5.32 -10.05
N GLY A 356 -7.65 4.96 -10.66
CA GLY A 356 -8.53 5.90 -11.37
C GLY A 356 -9.13 6.98 -10.47
N ILE A 357 -9.62 6.62 -9.29
CA ILE A 357 -10.17 7.56 -8.31
C ILE A 357 -9.08 8.49 -7.77
N VAL A 358 -7.87 7.98 -7.50
CA VAL A 358 -6.74 8.81 -7.06
C VAL A 358 -6.30 9.78 -8.14
N ALA A 359 -6.22 9.34 -9.40
CA ALA A 359 -5.90 10.22 -10.52
C ALA A 359 -6.96 11.32 -10.71
N GLU A 360 -8.24 11.00 -10.53
CA GLU A 360 -9.34 11.97 -10.60
C GLU A 360 -9.26 12.98 -9.44
N LEU A 361 -8.98 12.52 -8.21
CA LEU A 361 -8.77 13.40 -7.05
C LEU A 361 -7.54 14.31 -7.23
N GLN A 362 -6.42 13.79 -7.71
CA GLN A 362 -5.22 14.59 -8.01
C GLN A 362 -5.49 15.64 -9.10
N SER A 363 -6.23 15.26 -10.16
CA SER A 363 -6.65 16.20 -11.20
C SER A 363 -7.55 17.31 -10.63
N THR A 364 -8.51 16.97 -9.77
CA THR A 364 -9.39 17.99 -9.14
C THR A 364 -8.65 18.91 -8.17
N HIS A 365 -7.62 18.40 -7.48
CA HIS A 365 -6.76 19.19 -6.62
C HIS A 365 -5.91 20.18 -7.44
N GLN A 366 -5.28 19.73 -8.53
CA GLN A 366 -4.53 20.60 -9.43
C GLN A 366 -5.42 21.67 -10.09
N GLU A 367 -6.64 21.33 -10.49
CA GLU A 367 -7.59 22.33 -10.98
C GLU A 367 -8.01 23.35 -9.92
N ALA A 368 -8.15 22.93 -8.65
CA ALA A 368 -8.50 23.83 -7.55
C ALA A 368 -7.35 24.78 -7.21
N GLU A 369 -6.12 24.28 -7.17
CA GLU A 369 -4.89 25.08 -7.04
C GLU A 369 -4.73 26.08 -8.19
N GLY A 370 -4.98 25.64 -9.43
CA GLY A 370 -4.95 26.52 -10.60
C GLY A 370 -5.97 27.66 -10.52
N ARG A 371 -7.21 27.36 -10.10
CA ARG A 371 -8.25 28.39 -9.91
C ARG A 371 -7.95 29.34 -8.75
N LYS A 372 -7.30 28.84 -7.69
CA LYS A 372 -6.83 29.67 -6.58
C LYS A 372 -5.75 30.65 -7.05
N ALA A 373 -4.78 30.18 -7.84
CA ALA A 373 -3.74 31.03 -8.43
C ALA A 373 -4.33 32.09 -9.38
N GLU A 374 -5.31 31.72 -10.22
CA GLU A 374 -6.03 32.68 -11.08
C GLU A 374 -6.79 33.74 -10.27
N ALA A 375 -7.45 33.36 -9.17
CA ALA A 375 -8.15 34.28 -8.27
C ALA A 375 -7.17 35.21 -7.53
N GLU A 376 -6.01 34.71 -7.10
CA GLU A 376 -4.96 35.53 -6.48
C GLU A 376 -4.37 36.54 -7.44
N GLN A 377 -4.13 36.13 -8.70
CA GLN A 377 -3.70 37.02 -9.76
C GLN A 377 -4.75 38.11 -10.05
N ALA A 378 -6.03 37.73 -10.16
CA ALA A 378 -7.13 38.68 -10.37
C ALA A 378 -7.27 39.68 -9.21
N LEU A 379 -7.05 39.25 -7.96
CA LEU A 379 -7.01 40.12 -6.79
C LEU A 379 -5.82 41.09 -6.82
N ALA A 380 -4.66 40.65 -7.30
CA ALA A 380 -3.48 41.50 -7.46
C ALA A 380 -3.70 42.57 -8.55
N ASP A 381 -4.27 42.17 -9.70
CA ASP A 381 -4.61 43.08 -10.80
C ASP A 381 -5.69 44.10 -10.38
N ALA A 382 -6.71 43.66 -9.64
CA ALA A 382 -7.74 44.56 -9.11
C ALA A 382 -7.17 45.57 -8.11
N ARG A 383 -6.25 45.16 -7.23
CA ARG A 383 -5.58 46.07 -6.27
C ARG A 383 -4.73 47.12 -6.98
N THR A 384 -3.94 46.72 -7.96
CA THR A 384 -3.10 47.64 -8.74
C THR A 384 -3.94 48.63 -9.56
N GLU A 385 -5.08 48.20 -10.11
CA GLU A 385 -6.00 49.10 -10.81
C GLU A 385 -6.72 50.07 -9.85
N ILE A 386 -7.12 49.62 -8.65
CA ILE A 386 -7.66 50.52 -7.60
C ILE A 386 -6.62 51.56 -7.21
N GLU A 387 -5.37 51.16 -7.00
CA GLU A 387 -4.27 52.06 -6.62
C GLU A 387 -3.97 53.07 -7.74
N ARG A 388 -3.96 52.62 -9.00
CA ARG A 388 -3.81 53.47 -10.19
C ARG A 388 -4.97 54.47 -10.34
N LEU A 389 -6.21 54.03 -10.13
CA LEU A 389 -7.39 54.88 -10.20
C LEU A 389 -7.47 55.86 -9.02
N GLY A 390 -6.99 55.48 -7.84
CA GLY A 390 -6.85 56.37 -6.69
C GLY A 390 -5.90 57.53 -6.99
N VAL A 391 -4.73 57.24 -7.54
CA VAL A 391 -3.76 58.27 -7.98
C VAL A 391 -4.35 59.16 -9.08
N ALA A 392 -5.08 58.60 -10.05
CA ALA A 392 -5.75 59.39 -11.09
C ALA A 392 -6.92 60.25 -10.57
N ALA A 393 -7.63 59.79 -9.53
CA ALA A 393 -8.71 60.54 -8.88
C ALA A 393 -8.17 61.70 -8.03
N ASP A 394 -6.99 61.56 -7.42
CA ASP A 394 -6.30 62.64 -6.73
C ASP A 394 -5.76 63.72 -7.71
N GLU A 395 -5.50 63.35 -8.97
CA GLU A 395 -5.04 64.28 -10.02
C GLU A 395 -6.19 64.94 -10.83
N ALA A 396 -7.39 64.36 -10.82
CA ALA A 396 -8.55 64.88 -11.56
C ALA A 396 -9.68 65.26 -10.59
N ASP A 397 -9.84 66.56 -10.34
CA ASP A 397 -10.93 67.15 -9.54
C ASP A 397 -12.31 66.57 -9.95
N GLY A 398 -12.76 65.56 -9.17
CA GLY A 398 -14.16 65.15 -9.08
C GLY A 398 -14.80 64.53 -10.31
N SER A 399 -14.22 63.49 -10.93
CA SER A 399 -15.02 62.65 -11.84
C SER A 399 -15.75 61.54 -11.06
N GLU A 400 -17.06 61.69 -10.93
CA GLU A 400 -18.00 60.72 -10.34
C GLU A 400 -17.86 59.31 -10.98
N GLN A 401 -17.34 59.23 -12.21
CA GLN A 401 -17.03 57.99 -12.91
C GLN A 401 -15.86 57.21 -12.29
N HIS A 402 -14.83 57.86 -11.76
CA HIS A 402 -13.72 57.16 -11.09
C HIS A 402 -14.16 56.58 -9.74
N LEU A 403 -14.98 57.31 -8.97
CA LEU A 403 -15.57 56.80 -7.73
C LEU A 403 -16.52 55.62 -7.97
N ALA A 404 -17.35 55.68 -9.02
CA ALA A 404 -18.21 54.56 -9.41
C ALA A 404 -17.39 53.32 -9.84
N ARG A 405 -16.28 53.53 -10.57
CA ARG A 405 -15.36 52.46 -10.99
C ARG A 405 -14.64 51.82 -9.80
N VAL A 406 -14.20 52.60 -8.83
CA VAL A 406 -13.59 52.11 -7.58
C VAL A 406 -14.59 51.30 -6.77
N ALA A 407 -15.83 51.77 -6.61
CA ALA A 407 -16.87 51.01 -5.92
C ALA A 407 -17.23 49.68 -6.62
N GLU A 408 -17.20 49.66 -7.96
CA GLU A 408 -17.42 48.45 -8.76
C GLU A 408 -16.26 47.44 -8.62
N LEU A 409 -15.01 47.93 -8.57
CA LEU A 409 -13.82 47.12 -8.32
C LEU A 409 -13.76 46.61 -6.87
N GLU A 410 -14.15 47.40 -5.88
CA GLU A 410 -14.26 46.97 -4.48
C GLU A 410 -15.32 45.87 -4.31
N ALA A 411 -16.45 45.98 -5.01
CA ALA A 411 -17.47 44.94 -5.02
C ALA A 411 -16.99 43.66 -5.74
N ALA A 412 -16.19 43.79 -6.81
CA ALA A 412 -15.55 42.65 -7.47
C ALA A 412 -14.50 41.99 -6.56
N LEU A 413 -13.70 42.78 -5.84
CA LEU A 413 -12.72 42.31 -4.86
C LEU A 413 -13.38 41.55 -3.71
N ALA A 414 -14.55 42.01 -3.25
CA ALA A 414 -15.33 41.32 -2.23
C ALA A 414 -15.83 39.94 -2.73
N ARG A 415 -16.35 39.86 -3.96
CA ARG A 415 -16.78 38.59 -4.56
C ARG A 415 -15.62 37.62 -4.76
N GLU A 416 -14.44 38.11 -5.17
CA GLU A 416 -13.24 37.27 -5.31
C GLU A 416 -12.66 36.80 -3.97
N LYS A 417 -12.82 37.58 -2.90
CA LYS A 417 -12.49 37.11 -1.55
C LYS A 417 -13.43 35.99 -1.09
N ASP A 418 -14.71 36.09 -1.42
CA ASP A 418 -15.70 35.06 -1.09
C ASP A 418 -15.47 33.76 -1.90
N THR A 419 -15.11 33.85 -3.19
CA THR A 419 -14.74 32.68 -4.01
C THR A 419 -13.47 32.02 -3.50
N ARG A 420 -12.45 32.79 -3.12
CA ARG A 420 -11.23 32.29 -2.48
C ARG A 420 -11.54 31.54 -1.18
N ALA A 421 -12.35 32.12 -0.29
CA ALA A 421 -12.74 31.48 0.96
C ALA A 421 -13.46 30.13 0.72
N GLY A 422 -14.35 30.07 -0.29
CA GLY A 422 -15.02 28.84 -0.68
C GLY A 422 -14.09 27.78 -1.31
N LEU A 423 -13.02 28.19 -1.99
CA LEU A 423 -11.99 27.27 -2.49
C LEU A 423 -11.11 26.74 -1.35
N GLU A 424 -10.70 27.59 -0.41
CA GLU A 424 -9.93 27.20 0.78
C GLU A 424 -10.72 26.18 1.65
N GLU A 425 -12.03 26.37 1.81
CA GLU A 425 -12.90 25.40 2.51
C GLU A 425 -12.96 24.03 1.81
N ARG A 426 -13.08 24.02 0.48
CA ARG A 426 -13.09 22.77 -0.31
C ARG A 426 -11.74 22.06 -0.26
N LEU A 427 -10.64 22.81 -0.25
CA LEU A 427 -9.29 22.27 -0.15
C LEU A 427 -9.07 21.61 1.23
N GLY A 428 -9.54 22.26 2.31
CA GLY A 428 -9.57 21.68 3.65
C GLY A 428 -10.42 20.41 3.78
N GLN A 429 -11.55 20.31 3.06
CA GLN A 429 -12.35 19.08 3.00
C GLN A 429 -11.59 17.93 2.31
N VAL A 430 -10.94 18.19 1.18
CA VAL A 430 -10.16 17.18 0.45
C VAL A 430 -8.96 16.70 1.28
N GLU A 431 -8.27 17.60 1.98
CA GLU A 431 -7.18 17.24 2.89
C GLU A 431 -7.65 16.38 4.07
N ALA A 432 -8.84 16.68 4.63
CA ALA A 432 -9.43 15.89 5.69
C ALA A 432 -9.82 14.47 5.22
N GLU A 433 -10.40 14.35 4.03
CA GLU A 433 -10.70 13.05 3.41
C GLU A 433 -9.43 12.24 3.13
N PHE A 434 -8.36 12.89 2.65
CA PHE A 434 -7.07 12.26 2.43
C PHE A 434 -6.42 11.78 3.75
N LYS A 435 -6.48 12.58 4.82
CA LYS A 435 -6.03 12.17 6.17
C LYS A 435 -6.83 10.99 6.72
N SER A 436 -8.16 10.99 6.51
CA SER A 436 -9.02 9.86 6.86
C SER A 436 -8.66 8.59 6.09
N PHE A 437 -8.36 8.71 4.80
CA PHE A 437 -7.94 7.59 3.96
C PHE A 437 -6.58 7.02 4.41
N LYS A 438 -5.59 7.89 4.69
CA LYS A 438 -4.27 7.51 5.17
C LYS A 438 -4.30 6.80 6.54
N SER A 439 -5.09 7.32 7.47
CA SER A 439 -5.29 6.68 8.78
C SER A 439 -6.02 5.32 8.67
N SER A 440 -6.97 5.20 7.73
CA SER A 440 -7.58 3.90 7.39
C SER A 440 -6.56 2.91 6.83
N SER A 441 -5.64 3.34 5.94
CA SER A 441 -4.59 2.45 5.40
C SER A 441 -3.55 2.03 6.43
N GLU A 442 -3.18 2.92 7.37
CA GLU A 442 -2.26 2.57 8.47
C GLU A 442 -2.87 1.58 9.46
N SER A 443 -4.18 1.67 9.71
CA SER A 443 -4.91 0.70 10.55
C SER A 443 -4.99 -0.69 9.90
N ALA A 444 -5.10 -0.76 8.56
CA ALA A 444 -5.00 -2.01 7.82
C ALA A 444 -3.60 -2.63 7.98
N GLY A 445 -2.54 -1.82 7.84
CA GLY A 445 -1.14 -2.22 8.05
C GLY A 445 -0.87 -3.00 9.35
N LYS A 446 -1.48 -2.58 10.47
CA LYS A 446 -1.30 -3.26 11.77
C LYS A 446 -1.99 -4.62 11.87
N THR A 447 -3.09 -4.85 11.15
CA THR A 447 -3.75 -6.16 11.11
C THR A 447 -2.92 -7.21 10.35
N HIS A 448 -2.07 -6.77 9.41
CA HIS A 448 -1.30 -7.65 8.52
C HIS A 448 -0.12 -8.36 9.20
N SER A 449 0.48 -7.75 10.24
CA SER A 449 1.49 -8.42 11.09
C SER A 449 0.90 -9.63 11.81
N GLY A 450 -0.36 -9.53 12.25
CA GLY A 450 -1.09 -10.62 12.88
C GLY A 450 -1.43 -11.76 11.91
N ASP A 451 -1.81 -11.45 10.67
CA ASP A 451 -2.17 -12.46 9.68
C ASP A 451 -0.94 -13.19 9.11
N ALA A 452 0.20 -12.51 8.95
CA ALA A 452 1.46 -13.18 8.62
C ALA A 452 1.89 -14.18 9.71
N GLN A 453 1.72 -13.85 11.00
CA GLN A 453 1.98 -14.80 12.08
C GLN A 453 0.99 -15.98 12.09
N LYS A 454 -0.27 -15.77 11.70
CA LYS A 454 -1.24 -16.87 11.55
C LYS A 454 -0.83 -17.84 10.45
N VAL A 455 -0.32 -17.37 9.31
CA VAL A 455 0.18 -18.25 8.23
C VAL A 455 1.30 -19.14 8.73
N VAL A 456 2.32 -18.56 9.37
CA VAL A 456 3.43 -19.34 9.93
C VAL A 456 2.94 -20.38 10.94
N ARG A 457 1.94 -20.03 11.76
CA ARG A 457 1.35 -20.95 12.73
C ARG A 457 0.53 -22.07 12.08
N LEU A 458 -0.14 -21.80 10.97
CA LEU A 458 -0.89 -22.78 10.20
C LEU A 458 0.03 -23.71 9.40
N GLU A 459 1.12 -23.18 8.83
CA GLU A 459 2.16 -23.98 8.16
C GLU A 459 2.85 -24.93 9.15
N ALA A 460 3.16 -24.46 10.36
CA ALA A 460 3.70 -25.32 11.41
C ALA A 460 2.73 -26.43 11.83
N LYS A 461 1.42 -26.14 11.91
CA LYS A 461 0.38 -27.16 12.17
C LYS A 461 0.27 -28.17 11.03
N LEU A 462 0.28 -27.71 9.78
CA LEU A 462 0.24 -28.55 8.59
C LEU A 462 1.40 -29.55 8.60
N LEU A 463 2.62 -29.08 8.90
CA LEU A 463 3.79 -29.95 9.03
C LEU A 463 3.65 -30.99 10.15
N SER A 464 3.08 -30.64 11.31
CA SER A 464 2.87 -31.62 12.38
C SER A 464 1.81 -32.66 12.01
N GLU A 465 0.72 -32.25 11.36
CA GLU A 465 -0.34 -33.16 10.89
C GLU A 465 0.17 -34.11 9.79
N GLN A 466 0.97 -33.60 8.84
CA GLN A 466 1.62 -34.42 7.82
C GLN A 466 2.58 -35.45 8.42
N SER A 467 3.29 -35.09 9.49
CA SER A 467 4.12 -36.04 10.24
C SER A 467 3.29 -37.15 10.90
N GLY A 468 2.19 -36.79 11.56
CA GLY A 468 1.24 -37.75 12.15
C GLY A 468 0.63 -38.70 11.11
N ARG A 469 0.34 -38.20 9.91
CA ARG A 469 -0.12 -39.03 8.78
C ARG A 469 0.90 -40.08 8.36
N ARG A 470 2.19 -39.71 8.27
CA ARG A 470 3.26 -40.67 7.95
C ARG A 470 3.41 -41.73 9.03
N GLU A 471 3.30 -41.35 10.30
CA GLU A 471 3.36 -42.31 11.41
C GLU A 471 2.20 -43.31 11.35
N THR A 472 0.96 -42.84 11.16
CA THR A 472 -0.20 -43.74 11.03
C THR A 472 -0.14 -44.63 9.80
N GLU A 473 0.39 -44.14 8.68
CA GLU A 473 0.58 -44.95 7.47
C GLU A 473 1.61 -46.08 7.69
N THR A 474 2.72 -45.80 8.39
CA THR A 474 3.71 -46.84 8.71
C THR A 474 3.17 -47.90 9.67
N ARG A 475 2.35 -47.50 10.65
CA ARG A 475 1.65 -48.45 11.55
C ARG A 475 0.67 -49.34 10.80
N LEU A 476 -0.11 -48.77 9.88
CA LEU A 476 -1.02 -49.52 9.01
C LEU A 476 -0.28 -50.56 8.16
N LYS A 477 0.82 -50.17 7.51
CA LYS A 477 1.64 -51.10 6.71
C LYS A 477 2.21 -52.25 7.55
N ALA A 478 2.63 -51.95 8.78
CA ALA A 478 3.11 -52.97 9.71
C ALA A 478 2.00 -53.94 10.13
N ARG A 479 0.79 -53.42 10.41
CA ARG A 479 -0.39 -54.22 10.78
C ARG A 479 -0.92 -55.08 9.63
N ASP A 480 -0.95 -54.55 8.41
CA ASP A 480 -1.32 -55.30 7.21
C ASP A 480 -0.34 -56.45 6.93
N SER A 481 0.96 -56.23 7.20
CA SER A 481 1.98 -57.28 7.09
C SER A 481 1.77 -58.37 8.15
N GLU A 482 1.50 -58.00 9.40
CA GLU A 482 1.18 -58.95 10.49
C GLU A 482 -0.09 -59.77 10.17
N LEU A 483 -1.11 -59.13 9.59
CA LEU A 483 -2.33 -59.82 9.14
C LEU A 483 -2.06 -60.81 7.99
N ALA A 484 -1.20 -60.45 7.04
CA ALA A 484 -0.83 -61.33 5.94
C ALA A 484 -0.10 -62.59 6.45
N GLU A 485 0.83 -62.42 7.40
CA GLU A 485 1.57 -63.53 8.01
C GLU A 485 0.64 -64.46 8.82
N LEU A 486 -0.23 -63.91 9.67
CA LEU A 486 -1.19 -64.71 10.44
C LEU A 486 -2.20 -65.45 9.57
N ARG A 487 -2.63 -64.84 8.45
CA ARG A 487 -3.53 -65.52 7.49
C ARG A 487 -2.84 -66.70 6.81
N ALA A 488 -1.58 -66.54 6.43
CA ALA A 488 -0.78 -67.63 5.87
C ALA A 488 -0.62 -68.78 6.90
N GLU A 489 -0.33 -68.47 8.16
CA GLU A 489 -0.23 -69.46 9.24
C GLU A 489 -1.54 -70.24 9.47
N VAL A 490 -2.68 -69.55 9.45
CA VAL A 490 -4.01 -70.21 9.55
C VAL A 490 -4.27 -71.11 8.34
N GLU A 491 -3.82 -70.73 7.15
CA GLU A 491 -3.98 -71.54 5.94
C GLU A 491 -3.07 -72.79 5.97
N ASP A 492 -1.84 -72.66 6.43
CA ASP A 492 -0.92 -73.78 6.65
C ASP A 492 -1.45 -74.77 7.69
N LEU A 493 -1.95 -74.29 8.83
CA LEU A 493 -2.59 -75.15 9.84
C LEU A 493 -3.83 -75.86 9.32
N ARG A 494 -4.61 -75.18 8.47
CA ARG A 494 -5.78 -75.77 7.82
C ARG A 494 -5.38 -76.86 6.83
N ASN A 495 -4.36 -76.62 6.01
CA ASN A 495 -3.83 -77.60 5.07
C ASN A 495 -3.24 -78.82 5.80
N ALA A 496 -2.54 -78.60 6.91
CA ALA A 496 -2.05 -79.67 7.78
C ALA A 496 -3.20 -80.50 8.38
N ALA A 497 -4.26 -79.85 8.84
CA ALA A 497 -5.44 -80.53 9.36
C ALA A 497 -6.18 -81.35 8.28
N GLU A 498 -6.28 -80.82 7.06
CA GLU A 498 -6.89 -81.54 5.93
C GLU A 498 -6.05 -82.76 5.52
N LEU A 499 -4.72 -82.64 5.52
CA LEU A 499 -3.81 -83.74 5.25
C LEU A 499 -3.97 -84.86 6.29
N VAL A 500 -3.97 -84.54 7.58
CA VAL A 500 -4.16 -85.51 8.67
C VAL A 500 -5.54 -86.15 8.61
N GLY A 501 -6.59 -85.37 8.30
CA GLY A 501 -7.94 -85.89 8.12
C GLY A 501 -8.09 -86.87 6.96
N SER A 502 -7.20 -86.80 5.96
CA SER A 502 -7.19 -87.71 4.82
C SER A 502 -6.41 -89.01 5.07
N THR A 503 -5.55 -89.06 6.10
CA THR A 503 -4.66 -90.20 6.38
C THR A 503 -5.09 -91.09 7.56
N SER A 504 -6.07 -90.69 8.37
CA SER A 504 -6.28 -91.33 9.68
C SER A 504 -7.20 -92.56 9.67
N ASP A 505 -6.62 -93.75 9.78
CA ASP A 505 -7.23 -94.97 10.34
C ASP A 505 -6.79 -95.19 11.82
N HIS A 506 -6.07 -94.23 12.43
CA HIS A 506 -5.42 -94.37 13.75
C HIS A 506 -5.80 -93.25 14.74
N GLY A 507 -6.23 -93.64 15.95
CA GLY A 507 -6.87 -92.74 16.92
C GLY A 507 -5.96 -91.78 17.69
N GLU A 508 -4.63 -91.87 17.58
CA GLU A 508 -3.71 -90.88 18.19
C GLU A 508 -3.67 -89.56 17.41
N GLU A 509 -3.83 -89.59 16.09
CA GLU A 509 -3.78 -88.41 15.22
C GLU A 509 -4.98 -87.45 15.45
N ALA A 510 -6.07 -87.94 16.03
CA ALA A 510 -7.24 -87.13 16.37
C ALA A 510 -6.95 -86.09 17.47
N GLY A 511 -5.98 -86.35 18.36
CA GLY A 511 -5.57 -85.42 19.40
C GLY A 511 -4.81 -84.22 18.83
N ASP A 512 -3.86 -84.50 17.93
CA ASP A 512 -3.05 -83.47 17.27
C ASP A 512 -3.89 -82.61 16.32
N LEU A 513 -4.86 -83.21 15.64
CA LEU A 513 -5.83 -82.48 14.83
C LEU A 513 -6.69 -81.51 15.66
N ALA A 514 -7.14 -81.94 16.85
CA ALA A 514 -7.93 -81.10 17.75
C ALA A 514 -7.10 -79.93 18.30
N ALA A 515 -5.81 -80.15 18.59
CA ALA A 515 -4.89 -79.10 19.00
C ALA A 515 -4.64 -78.07 17.87
N ALA A 516 -4.37 -78.53 16.65
CA ALA A 516 -4.18 -77.66 15.48
C ALA A 516 -5.44 -76.83 15.15
N LEU A 517 -6.64 -77.42 15.29
CA LEU A 517 -7.91 -76.69 15.12
C LEU A 517 -8.16 -75.66 16.23
N ALA A 518 -7.73 -75.94 17.46
CA ALA A 518 -7.82 -74.98 18.56
C ALA A 518 -6.88 -73.78 18.31
N GLU A 519 -5.64 -74.04 17.89
CA GLU A 519 -4.66 -73.02 17.53
C GLU A 519 -5.14 -72.17 16.34
N ALA A 520 -5.68 -72.79 15.29
CA ALA A 520 -6.27 -72.07 14.16
C ALA A 520 -7.45 -71.16 14.56
N ASN A 521 -8.26 -71.55 15.56
CA ASN A 521 -9.35 -70.70 16.07
C ASN A 521 -8.84 -69.52 16.91
N ASP A 522 -7.76 -69.71 17.67
CA ASP A 522 -7.14 -68.61 18.44
C ASP A 522 -6.48 -67.60 17.49
N LEU A 523 -5.78 -68.08 16.46
CA LEU A 523 -5.24 -67.24 15.39
C LEU A 523 -6.33 -66.49 14.63
N ARG A 524 -7.46 -67.12 14.30
CA ARG A 524 -8.63 -66.42 13.71
C ARG A 524 -9.16 -65.32 14.61
N THR A 525 -9.19 -65.54 15.93
CA THR A 525 -9.62 -64.54 16.89
C THR A 525 -8.63 -63.38 16.96
N ARG A 526 -7.33 -63.66 16.87
CA ARG A 526 -6.27 -62.64 16.77
C ARG A 526 -6.37 -61.84 15.46
N ILE A 527 -6.59 -62.50 14.33
CA ILE A 527 -6.83 -61.86 13.03
C ILE A 527 -8.03 -60.91 13.11
N ALA A 528 -9.15 -61.34 13.69
CA ALA A 528 -10.34 -60.49 13.83
C ALA A 528 -10.08 -59.23 14.68
N ARG A 529 -9.23 -59.32 15.73
CA ARG A 529 -8.83 -58.15 16.52
C ARG A 529 -7.93 -57.21 15.73
N LEU A 530 -6.93 -57.75 15.03
CA LEU A 530 -6.03 -56.96 14.19
C LEU A 530 -6.76 -56.29 13.02
N GLU A 531 -7.75 -56.95 12.42
CA GLU A 531 -8.62 -56.35 11.40
C GLU A 531 -9.44 -55.19 11.96
N ALA A 532 -9.93 -55.30 13.20
CA ALA A 532 -10.62 -54.20 13.87
C ALA A 532 -9.66 -53.03 14.17
N ASP A 533 -8.42 -53.31 14.59
CA ASP A 533 -7.39 -52.29 14.81
C ASP A 533 -7.02 -51.58 13.50
N VAL A 534 -6.86 -52.32 12.39
CA VAL A 534 -6.61 -51.75 11.05
C VAL A 534 -7.77 -50.87 10.62
N GLN A 535 -9.03 -51.28 10.82
CA GLN A 535 -10.19 -50.44 10.52
C GLN A 535 -10.21 -49.15 11.36
N HIS A 536 -9.81 -49.23 12.63
CA HIS A 536 -9.71 -48.07 13.50
C HIS A 536 -8.60 -47.12 13.06
N GLU A 537 -7.40 -47.61 12.74
CA GLU A 537 -6.31 -46.78 12.20
C GLU A 537 -6.67 -46.17 10.83
N GLN A 538 -7.37 -46.90 9.97
CA GLN A 538 -7.91 -46.34 8.72
C GLN A 538 -8.93 -45.22 8.96
N ALA A 539 -9.75 -45.32 10.02
CA ALA A 539 -10.67 -44.25 10.39
C ALA A 539 -9.93 -43.00 10.88
N LEU A 540 -8.93 -43.17 11.75
CA LEU A 540 -8.07 -42.08 12.22
C LEU A 540 -7.31 -41.41 11.06
N ARG A 541 -6.83 -42.20 10.09
CA ARG A 541 -6.19 -41.66 8.89
C ARG A 541 -7.13 -40.79 8.08
N ARG A 542 -8.39 -41.21 7.86
CA ARG A 542 -9.40 -40.40 7.14
C ARG A 542 -9.72 -39.09 7.86
N GLU A 543 -9.75 -39.12 9.20
CA GLU A 543 -9.96 -37.91 10.01
C GLU A 543 -8.77 -36.95 9.89
N ALA A 544 -7.54 -37.46 9.97
CA ALA A 544 -6.32 -36.66 9.77
C ALA A 544 -6.23 -36.09 8.34
N GLU A 545 -6.60 -36.87 7.32
CA GLU A 545 -6.67 -36.41 5.92
C GLU A 545 -7.66 -35.25 5.74
N SER A 546 -8.84 -35.34 6.37
CA SER A 546 -9.82 -34.26 6.36
C SER A 546 -9.32 -33.00 7.07
N LEU A 547 -8.58 -33.13 8.18
CA LEU A 547 -8.00 -31.98 8.89
C LEU A 547 -6.91 -31.31 8.05
N VAL A 548 -6.07 -32.09 7.37
CA VAL A 548 -5.05 -31.57 6.45
C VAL A 548 -5.71 -30.78 5.31
N GLU A 549 -6.71 -31.34 4.63
CA GLU A 549 -7.46 -30.65 3.57
C GLU A 549 -8.07 -29.32 4.06
N GLN A 550 -8.64 -29.31 5.27
CA GLN A 550 -9.19 -28.09 5.86
C GLN A 550 -8.10 -27.05 6.13
N THR A 551 -6.94 -27.46 6.67
CA THR A 551 -5.82 -26.54 6.92
C THR A 551 -5.18 -26.00 5.64
N GLU A 552 -5.15 -26.79 4.57
CA GLU A 552 -4.66 -26.35 3.25
C GLU A 552 -5.61 -25.33 2.62
N LEU A 553 -6.93 -25.52 2.77
CA LEU A 553 -7.95 -24.54 2.37
C LEU A 553 -7.79 -23.22 3.14
N ASP A 554 -7.64 -23.29 4.46
CA ASP A 554 -7.45 -22.11 5.30
C ASP A 554 -6.14 -21.38 4.93
N ALA A 555 -5.04 -22.11 4.71
CA ALA A 555 -3.77 -21.54 4.27
C ALA A 555 -3.85 -20.93 2.86
N ALA A 556 -4.58 -21.55 1.94
CA ALA A 556 -4.81 -21.00 0.60
C ALA A 556 -5.60 -19.68 0.65
N SER A 557 -6.67 -19.62 1.46
CA SER A 557 -7.45 -18.40 1.68
C SER A 557 -6.58 -17.26 2.21
N ILE A 558 -5.74 -17.53 3.21
CA ILE A 558 -4.88 -16.48 3.79
C ILE A 558 -3.77 -16.07 2.82
N ARG A 559 -3.22 -17.00 2.03
CA ARG A 559 -2.23 -16.66 0.98
C ARG A 559 -2.83 -15.74 -0.09
N SER A 560 -4.09 -15.97 -0.47
CA SER A 560 -4.81 -15.07 -1.37
C SER A 560 -4.95 -13.67 -0.77
N GLU A 561 -5.43 -13.58 0.48
CA GLU A 561 -5.53 -12.30 1.19
C GLU A 561 -4.19 -11.56 1.28
N LEU A 562 -3.10 -12.26 1.62
CA LEU A 562 -1.76 -11.68 1.66
C LEU A 562 -1.27 -11.21 0.28
N ALA A 563 -1.59 -11.93 -0.80
CA ALA A 563 -1.24 -11.51 -2.15
C ALA A 563 -1.94 -10.19 -2.49
N ASN A 564 -3.24 -10.08 -2.19
CA ASN A 564 -4.03 -8.88 -2.43
C ASN A 564 -3.50 -7.67 -1.63
N LEU A 565 -3.07 -7.92 -0.39
CA LEU A 565 -2.49 -6.91 0.48
C LEU A 565 -1.10 -6.46 0.02
N ARG A 566 -0.28 -7.36 -0.53
CA ARG A 566 1.02 -6.98 -1.13
C ARG A 566 0.84 -6.02 -2.29
N VAL A 567 -0.17 -6.22 -3.12
CA VAL A 567 -0.43 -5.30 -4.22
C VAL A 567 -0.88 -3.94 -3.68
N ALA A 568 -1.76 -3.91 -2.68
CA ALA A 568 -2.15 -2.65 -2.03
C ALA A 568 -0.96 -1.92 -1.37
N ALA A 569 -0.03 -2.65 -0.75
CA ALA A 569 1.18 -2.07 -0.15
C ALA A 569 2.10 -1.44 -1.21
N HIS A 570 2.27 -2.10 -2.36
CA HIS A 570 3.03 -1.56 -3.48
C HIS A 570 2.40 -0.28 -4.05
N ASP A 571 1.06 -0.18 -4.05
CA ASP A 571 0.39 1.05 -4.47
C ASP A 571 0.56 2.18 -3.45
N VAL A 572 0.60 1.89 -2.15
CA VAL A 572 0.98 2.88 -1.13
C VAL A 572 2.41 3.37 -1.33
N GLU A 573 3.34 2.49 -1.69
CA GLU A 573 4.73 2.87 -1.98
C GLU A 573 4.82 3.79 -3.21
N LYS A 574 4.06 3.52 -4.28
CA LYS A 574 3.93 4.45 -5.43
C LYS A 574 3.37 5.82 -5.00
N LEU A 575 2.38 5.85 -4.11
CA LEU A 575 1.81 7.09 -3.59
C LEU A 575 2.80 7.86 -2.71
N GLN A 576 3.65 7.15 -1.96
CA GLN A 576 4.74 7.77 -1.20
C GLN A 576 5.81 8.37 -2.12
N SER A 577 6.18 7.69 -3.22
CA SER A 577 7.08 8.30 -4.21
C SER A 577 6.47 9.55 -4.87
N ALA A 578 5.17 9.51 -5.20
CA ALA A 578 4.47 10.67 -5.75
C ALA A 578 4.35 11.83 -4.73
N ALA A 579 4.28 11.52 -3.43
CA ALA A 579 4.33 12.54 -2.37
C ALA A 579 5.73 13.16 -2.24
N GLY A 580 6.79 12.38 -2.44
CA GLY A 580 8.17 12.90 -2.54
C GLY A 580 8.35 13.87 -3.70
N ASP A 581 7.79 13.54 -4.87
CA ASP A 581 7.79 14.46 -6.02
C ASP A 581 7.03 15.76 -5.69
N PHE A 582 5.97 15.69 -4.89
CA PHE A 582 5.21 16.88 -4.44
C PHE A 582 6.02 17.78 -3.49
N GLU A 583 6.83 17.21 -2.59
CA GLU A 583 7.76 17.99 -1.77
C GLU A 583 8.83 18.71 -2.62
N GLU A 584 9.32 18.07 -3.70
CA GLU A 584 10.23 18.71 -4.66
C GLU A 584 9.53 19.89 -5.37
N TYR A 585 8.26 19.75 -5.75
CA TYR A 585 7.48 20.86 -6.29
C TYR A 585 7.28 22.00 -5.27
N GLN A 586 7.05 21.69 -3.99
CA GLN A 586 6.95 22.73 -2.95
C GLN A 586 8.26 23.48 -2.74
N GLN A 587 9.40 22.79 -2.74
CA GLN A 587 10.71 23.43 -2.71
C GLN A 587 10.91 24.34 -3.93
N ARG A 588 10.54 23.87 -5.13
CA ARG A 588 10.62 24.66 -6.36
C ARG A 588 9.76 25.93 -6.30
N ILE A 589 8.58 25.85 -5.70
CA ILE A 589 7.70 27.02 -5.50
C ILE A 589 8.36 28.00 -4.53
N ALA A 590 8.90 27.53 -3.40
CA ALA A 590 9.59 28.39 -2.44
C ALA A 590 10.81 29.11 -3.06
N GLU A 591 11.61 28.41 -3.87
CA GLU A 591 12.73 29.00 -4.62
C GLU A 591 12.26 30.09 -5.61
N LEU A 592 11.11 29.89 -6.26
CA LEU A 592 10.53 30.87 -7.17
C LEU A 592 9.97 32.08 -6.43
N GLU A 593 9.38 31.89 -5.25
CA GLU A 593 8.91 32.98 -4.38
C GLU A 593 10.07 33.83 -3.86
N GLU A 594 11.18 33.20 -3.44
CA GLU A 594 12.41 33.89 -3.04
C GLU A 594 12.98 34.71 -4.22
N ALA A 595 13.09 34.10 -5.41
CA ALA A 595 13.56 34.79 -6.61
C ALA A 595 12.67 35.97 -7.02
N LEU A 596 11.34 35.85 -6.83
CA LEU A 596 10.40 36.93 -7.08
C LEU A 596 10.60 38.10 -6.10
N GLU A 597 10.89 37.82 -4.83
CA GLU A 597 11.12 38.85 -3.83
C GLU A 597 12.47 39.57 -4.06
N ASP A 598 13.50 38.85 -4.48
CA ASP A 598 14.77 39.41 -4.96
C ASP A 598 14.57 40.33 -6.19
N GLU A 599 13.67 39.96 -7.12
CA GLU A 599 13.35 40.82 -8.26
C GLU A 599 12.61 42.09 -7.82
N LYS A 600 11.67 41.99 -6.88
CA LYS A 600 10.96 43.16 -6.34
C LYS A 600 11.90 44.12 -5.62
N THR A 601 12.83 43.61 -4.82
CA THR A 601 13.82 44.46 -4.15
C THR A 601 14.75 45.14 -5.15
N SER A 602 15.24 44.40 -6.17
CA SER A 602 16.02 44.96 -7.28
C SER A 602 15.28 46.06 -8.04
N ARG A 603 13.98 45.85 -8.31
CA ARG A 603 13.12 46.83 -8.96
C ARG A 603 12.92 48.07 -8.08
N HIS A 604 12.69 47.92 -6.79
CA HIS A 604 12.58 49.05 -5.86
C HIS A 604 13.87 49.88 -5.84
N GLU A 605 15.04 49.23 -5.79
CA GLU A 605 16.32 49.94 -5.89
C GLU A 605 16.48 50.70 -7.22
N ALA A 606 16.06 50.09 -8.34
CA ALA A 606 16.09 50.73 -9.65
C ALA A 606 15.15 51.95 -9.72
N GLU A 607 13.96 51.84 -9.15
CA GLU A 607 12.99 52.94 -9.04
C GLU A 607 13.50 54.06 -8.14
N GLU A 608 14.18 53.73 -7.03
CA GLU A 608 14.81 54.74 -6.17
C GLU A 608 15.97 55.46 -6.88
N LYS A 609 16.80 54.73 -7.63
CA LYS A 609 17.85 55.30 -8.50
C LYS A 609 17.24 56.23 -9.55
N LEU A 610 16.11 55.85 -10.16
CA LEU A 610 15.38 56.68 -11.12
C LEU A 610 14.84 57.96 -10.47
N ARG A 611 14.14 57.86 -9.33
CA ARG A 611 13.65 59.02 -8.56
C ARG A 611 14.78 59.97 -8.16
N LYS A 612 15.95 59.43 -7.81
CA LYS A 612 17.13 60.23 -7.49
C LYS A 612 17.67 60.96 -8.72
N ALA A 613 17.70 60.30 -9.89
CA ALA A 613 18.09 60.91 -11.15
C ALA A 613 17.11 62.01 -11.58
N GLU A 614 15.80 61.79 -11.45
CA GLU A 614 14.76 62.79 -11.73
C GLU A 614 14.88 64.02 -10.81
N ARG A 615 15.14 63.81 -9.51
CA ARG A 615 15.39 64.92 -8.56
C ARG A 615 16.64 65.73 -8.94
N LEU A 616 17.68 65.09 -9.47
CA LEU A 616 18.88 65.77 -9.96
C LEU A 616 18.59 66.55 -11.25
N ALA A 617 17.88 65.94 -12.20
CA ALA A 617 17.46 66.62 -13.43
C ALA A 617 16.57 67.85 -13.15
N ALA A 618 15.61 67.72 -12.23
CA ALA A 618 14.77 68.85 -11.79
C ALA A 618 15.57 69.95 -11.08
N LYS A 619 16.62 69.59 -10.32
CA LYS A 619 17.56 70.57 -9.75
C LYS A 619 18.35 71.29 -10.83
N ASP A 620 18.84 70.57 -11.84
CA ASP A 620 19.59 71.14 -12.95
C ASP A 620 18.71 72.07 -13.80
N GLU A 621 17.46 71.69 -14.06
CA GLU A 621 16.48 72.53 -14.74
C GLU A 621 16.15 73.80 -13.92
N LYS A 622 15.96 73.67 -12.60
CA LYS A 622 15.77 74.82 -11.71
C LYS A 622 17.00 75.73 -11.68
N MET A 623 18.20 75.17 -11.68
CA MET A 623 19.45 75.93 -11.77
C MET A 623 19.61 76.61 -13.14
N ALA A 624 19.21 75.97 -14.23
CA ALA A 624 19.18 76.57 -15.56
C ALA A 624 18.15 77.72 -15.64
N ALA A 625 16.97 77.56 -15.05
CA ALA A 625 15.95 78.60 -14.95
C ALA A 625 16.45 79.81 -14.13
N LEU A 626 17.12 79.56 -12.99
CA LEU A 626 17.77 80.62 -12.18
C LEU A 626 18.90 81.33 -12.94
N ARG A 627 19.68 80.60 -13.75
CA ARG A 627 20.68 81.21 -14.66
C ARG A 627 20.03 82.08 -15.74
N SER A 628 18.83 81.72 -16.22
CA SER A 628 18.09 82.55 -17.18
C SER A 628 17.49 83.82 -16.54
N GLN A 629 17.05 83.75 -15.27
CA GLN A 629 16.49 84.89 -14.52
C GLN A 629 17.53 85.89 -14.01
N THR A 630 18.79 85.47 -13.84
CA THR A 630 19.86 86.35 -13.31
C THR A 630 20.44 87.34 -14.32
N GLY A 631 19.88 87.44 -15.53
CA GLY A 631 20.17 88.52 -16.48
C GLY A 631 21.69 88.68 -16.75
N PRO A 632 22.19 89.90 -17.05
CA PRO A 632 23.58 90.12 -17.46
C PRO A 632 24.64 89.74 -16.40
N ILE A 633 24.24 89.49 -15.14
CA ILE A 633 25.16 89.05 -14.08
C ILE A 633 25.55 87.58 -14.25
N GLY A 634 24.65 86.72 -14.74
CA GLY A 634 24.96 85.32 -15.04
C GLY A 634 26.04 85.15 -16.12
N ARG A 635 26.05 86.03 -17.13
CA ARG A 635 27.08 86.02 -18.20
C ARG A 635 28.48 86.35 -17.68
N LEU A 636 28.61 87.12 -16.59
CA LEU A 636 29.93 87.42 -16.00
C LEU A 636 30.52 86.22 -15.25
N VAL A 637 29.67 85.35 -14.68
CA VAL A 637 30.10 84.12 -14.01
C VAL A 637 30.54 83.06 -15.03
N ASP A 638 29.83 82.93 -16.16
CA ASP A 638 30.23 82.02 -17.24
C ASP A 638 31.52 82.49 -17.95
N ILE A 639 31.73 83.81 -18.07
CA ILE A 639 33.00 84.37 -18.58
C ILE A 639 34.14 84.15 -17.58
N ALA A 640 33.90 84.24 -16.26
CA ALA A 640 34.90 83.94 -15.24
C ALA A 640 35.25 82.44 -15.16
N ALA A 641 34.26 81.55 -15.33
CA ALA A 641 34.48 80.10 -15.36
C ALA A 641 35.20 79.65 -16.65
N ALA A 642 34.86 80.23 -17.80
CA ALA A 642 35.58 79.99 -19.05
C ALA A 642 37.03 80.53 -19.02
N ALA A 643 37.26 81.65 -18.34
CA ALA A 643 38.61 82.17 -18.09
C ALA A 643 39.43 81.23 -17.20
N ALA A 644 38.82 80.65 -16.15
CA ALA A 644 39.47 79.68 -15.27
C ALA A 644 39.79 78.34 -15.96
N SER A 645 38.96 77.87 -16.90
CA SER A 645 39.21 76.63 -17.65
C SER A 645 40.22 76.78 -18.80
N SER A 646 40.53 78.01 -19.22
CA SER A 646 41.51 78.29 -20.28
C SER A 646 42.94 78.52 -19.77
N ALA A 647 43.13 78.70 -18.47
CA ALA A 647 44.44 78.72 -17.84
C ALA A 647 44.87 77.28 -17.53
N GLY A 648 45.43 76.61 -18.54
CA GLY A 648 46.16 75.37 -18.34
C GLY A 648 47.28 75.57 -17.33
N VAL A 649 47.07 75.10 -16.10
CA VAL A 649 48.11 74.99 -15.08
C VAL A 649 48.24 73.52 -14.72
N ALA A 650 49.34 72.98 -15.22
CA ALA A 650 49.88 71.70 -14.85
C ALA A 650 50.22 71.67 -13.36
N ASP A 651 49.93 70.52 -12.74
CA ASP A 651 50.71 69.89 -11.68
C ASP A 651 50.88 70.64 -10.34
N VAL A 652 51.27 69.89 -9.33
CA VAL A 652 51.64 70.28 -7.95
C VAL A 652 50.52 70.22 -6.92
N GLY A 653 50.69 69.29 -5.96
CA GLY A 653 50.48 69.63 -4.55
C GLY A 653 49.50 68.76 -3.77
N ARG A 654 49.86 67.50 -3.54
CA ARG A 654 49.33 66.72 -2.40
C ARG A 654 49.88 67.32 -1.09
N VAL A 655 49.04 68.00 -0.32
CA VAL A 655 49.32 68.40 1.07
C VAL A 655 48.10 68.11 1.94
N PRO A 656 48.27 67.49 3.12
CA PRO A 656 47.17 67.08 4.00
C PRO A 656 46.73 68.23 4.92
N SER A 657 45.41 68.42 5.06
CA SER A 657 44.80 69.20 6.14
C SER A 657 43.94 68.22 6.97
N VAL A 658 44.38 67.87 8.18
CA VAL A 658 43.98 68.49 9.46
C VAL A 658 42.46 68.59 9.57
N HIS A 659 41.85 67.62 10.26
CA HIS A 659 40.50 67.75 10.76
C HIS A 659 40.50 67.85 12.29
N PHE A 660 39.76 68.88 12.70
CA PHE A 660 39.47 69.34 14.03
C PHE A 660 38.74 68.27 14.84
N ALA A 661 39.14 68.16 16.11
CA ALA A 661 38.33 67.58 17.16
C ALA A 661 37.19 68.54 17.53
N ALA A 662 35.96 68.03 17.57
CA ALA A 662 34.86 68.57 18.37
C ALA A 662 34.01 67.37 18.82
N VAL A 663 34.06 67.04 20.11
CA VAL A 663 33.02 67.29 21.14
C VAL A 663 31.94 66.22 21.12
N ALA A 664 31.92 65.48 22.23
CA ALA A 664 31.02 64.41 22.60
C ALA A 664 29.59 64.88 22.82
N GLU A 665 28.62 64.03 22.48
CA GLU A 665 27.35 63.92 23.20
C GLU A 665 26.97 62.44 23.34
N ASP A 666 26.52 62.12 24.56
CA ASP A 666 26.11 60.84 25.11
C ASP A 666 25.01 60.12 24.32
N ALA A 667 25.14 58.80 24.18
CA ALA A 667 24.01 57.89 24.04
C ALA A 667 24.33 56.57 24.77
N PRO A 668 23.37 55.97 25.51
CA PRO A 668 23.62 54.92 26.48
C PRO A 668 23.86 53.54 25.85
N ASP A 669 24.76 52.80 26.50
CA ASP A 669 25.08 51.40 26.30
C ASP A 669 23.83 50.50 26.30
N VAL A 670 23.69 49.68 25.25
CA VAL A 670 22.84 48.49 25.25
C VAL A 670 23.79 47.31 25.24
N ASP A 671 23.92 46.67 26.40
CA ASP A 671 24.58 45.39 26.59
C ASP A 671 23.90 44.34 25.70
N ILE A 672 24.60 43.87 24.67
CA ILE A 672 24.27 42.63 23.97
C ILE A 672 25.12 41.56 24.66
N GLU A 673 24.50 40.85 25.61
CA GLU A 673 25.03 39.58 26.11
C GLU A 673 25.06 38.60 24.93
N SER A 674 26.26 38.25 24.49
CA SER A 674 26.50 37.14 23.58
C SER A 674 26.57 35.86 24.41
N ASP A 675 25.61 34.96 24.18
CA ASP A 675 25.63 33.58 24.64
C ASP A 675 26.82 32.84 24.00
N ASP A 676 27.85 32.56 24.81
CA ASP A 676 28.84 31.54 24.55
C ASP A 676 28.21 30.17 24.91
N GLU A 677 27.71 29.42 23.93
CA GLU A 677 27.42 28.00 24.10
C GLU A 677 28.67 27.15 23.77
N ASP A 678 29.13 26.43 24.78
CA ASP A 678 30.20 25.44 24.74
C ASP A 678 29.87 24.29 23.78
N GLY A 679 30.63 24.18 22.69
CA GLY A 679 30.64 23.02 21.81
C GLY A 679 31.39 21.85 22.44
N GLU A 680 30.65 20.89 22.99
CA GLU A 680 31.14 19.63 23.54
C GLU A 680 31.62 18.69 22.40
N LEU A 681 32.94 18.63 22.18
CA LEU A 681 33.60 17.66 21.29
C LEU A 681 33.64 16.28 21.96
N ILE A 682 32.77 15.36 21.52
CA ILE A 682 32.87 13.95 21.91
C ILE A 682 33.92 13.27 21.03
N ALA A 683 35.06 12.97 21.65
CA ALA A 683 36.13 12.15 21.13
C ALA A 683 35.65 10.69 20.95
N SER A 684 35.91 10.13 19.77
CA SER A 684 35.80 8.71 19.49
C SER A 684 36.97 7.95 20.13
N ASP A 685 36.68 7.17 21.16
CA ASP A 685 37.61 6.23 21.78
C ASP A 685 37.97 5.11 20.81
N VAL A 686 39.26 5.10 20.46
CA VAL A 686 39.97 4.00 19.79
C VAL A 686 40.39 3.01 20.87
N VAL A 687 39.73 1.87 20.94
CA VAL A 687 40.21 0.72 21.71
C VAL A 687 41.22 -0.03 20.85
N GLY A 688 42.48 0.07 21.24
CA GLY A 688 43.55 -0.80 20.76
C GLY A 688 43.44 -2.20 21.33
N THR A 689 43.71 -3.19 20.49
CA THR A 689 44.21 -4.49 20.92
C THR A 689 45.45 -4.81 20.10
N ASP A 690 46.60 -4.69 20.77
CA ASP A 690 47.87 -5.28 20.35
C ASP A 690 47.72 -6.80 20.22
N GLY A 691 48.32 -7.39 19.18
CA GLY A 691 48.19 -8.82 18.92
C GLY A 691 48.98 -9.35 17.74
N ASP A 692 50.31 -9.27 17.87
CA ASP A 692 51.25 -10.35 17.52
C ASP A 692 51.88 -10.44 16.12
N ASP A 693 53.18 -10.69 16.18
CA ASP A 693 54.20 -10.69 15.14
C ASP A 693 54.19 -11.98 14.30
N GLY A 694 54.52 -11.86 13.01
CA GLY A 694 54.74 -13.04 12.17
C GLY A 694 55.19 -12.72 10.75
N GLY A 695 56.45 -12.27 10.61
CA GLY A 695 57.03 -11.83 9.34
C GLY A 695 57.19 -12.91 8.26
N GLY A 696 57.40 -12.46 7.01
CA GLY A 696 57.75 -13.36 5.91
C GLY A 696 57.88 -12.71 4.53
N SER A 697 58.93 -11.91 4.32
CA SER A 697 59.76 -11.86 3.09
C SER A 697 59.05 -11.95 1.72
N SER A 698 58.94 -10.83 0.99
CA SER A 698 59.85 -10.37 -0.07
C SER A 698 59.60 -10.94 -1.49
N LYS A 699 59.21 -10.06 -2.44
CA LYS A 699 60.03 -9.57 -3.57
C LYS A 699 59.21 -9.08 -4.78
N ASN A 700 59.59 -7.86 -5.19
CA ASN A 700 59.72 -7.34 -6.56
C ASN A 700 58.48 -6.85 -7.34
N LEU A 701 58.39 -5.51 -7.36
CA LEU A 701 57.88 -4.61 -8.41
C LEU A 701 58.63 -4.78 -9.77
N PRO A 702 58.29 -4.02 -10.84
CA PRO A 702 57.03 -3.97 -11.58
C PRO A 702 57.30 -4.05 -13.11
N VAL A 703 56.31 -3.87 -14.00
CA VAL A 703 56.40 -3.06 -15.25
C VAL A 703 55.10 -3.15 -16.08
N VAL A 704 54.56 -1.95 -16.30
CA VAL A 704 53.69 -1.40 -17.37
C VAL A 704 53.61 -2.19 -18.68
N PHE A 705 52.40 -2.38 -19.26
CA PHE A 705 52.06 -1.87 -20.62
C PHE A 705 50.57 -2.02 -20.99
N LYS A 706 50.09 -1.01 -21.73
CA LYS A 706 48.76 -0.82 -22.32
C LYS A 706 48.49 -1.79 -23.49
N GLY A 707 47.21 -2.09 -23.72
CA GLY A 707 46.60 -1.83 -25.04
C GLY A 707 46.10 -3.01 -25.88
N LYS A 708 44.78 -3.23 -25.79
CA LYS A 708 43.75 -3.47 -26.82
C LYS A 708 43.85 -4.62 -27.88
N PRO A 709 42.69 -5.08 -28.39
CA PRO A 709 42.51 -6.37 -29.09
C PRO A 709 42.09 -6.25 -30.57
N SER A 710 42.19 -7.34 -31.35
CA SER A 710 41.27 -7.64 -32.48
C SER A 710 41.52 -9.01 -33.14
N THR A 711 40.45 -9.82 -33.21
CA THR A 711 40.00 -10.76 -34.28
C THR A 711 40.93 -11.82 -34.90
N PRO A 712 40.41 -13.04 -35.16
CA PRO A 712 40.90 -13.89 -36.24
C PRO A 712 39.82 -14.20 -37.29
N GLU A 713 40.23 -14.21 -38.56
CA GLU A 713 39.45 -14.66 -39.72
C GLU A 713 40.23 -15.77 -40.44
N GLU A 714 39.47 -16.81 -40.81
CA GLU A 714 39.64 -17.92 -41.77
C GLU A 714 41.00 -18.23 -42.46
N HIS A 715 41.35 -19.53 -42.50
CA HIS A 715 41.28 -20.37 -43.72
C HIS A 715 41.78 -21.82 -43.49
N ALA A 716 41.15 -22.75 -44.20
CA ALA A 716 41.36 -24.22 -44.23
C ALA A 716 42.51 -24.63 -45.21
N PRO A 717 42.65 -25.88 -45.72
CA PRO A 717 42.42 -27.25 -45.21
C PRO A 717 43.60 -28.25 -45.53
N ALA A 718 43.41 -29.52 -45.15
CA ALA A 718 43.86 -30.77 -45.82
C ALA A 718 45.19 -31.47 -45.42
N ALA A 719 45.06 -32.77 -45.04
CA ALA A 719 45.85 -33.96 -45.43
C ALA A 719 45.75 -35.04 -44.32
N MET A 720 45.13 -36.20 -44.53
CA MET A 720 45.70 -37.43 -45.13
C MET A 720 46.84 -38.04 -44.29
N ILE A 721 46.58 -39.16 -43.60
CA ILE A 721 47.39 -40.41 -43.59
C ILE A 721 46.80 -41.41 -42.57
N ASP A 722 46.68 -42.63 -43.05
CA ASP A 722 46.18 -43.84 -42.40
C ASP A 722 47.38 -44.73 -42.00
N ARG A 723 47.42 -45.27 -40.76
CA ARG A 723 47.97 -46.61 -40.43
C ARG A 723 47.95 -46.98 -38.93
N ARG A 724 47.14 -48.02 -38.66
CA ARG A 724 47.38 -49.25 -37.86
C ARG A 724 47.28 -49.25 -36.33
N LYS A 725 46.28 -50.06 -35.91
CA LYS A 725 46.28 -51.12 -34.87
C LYS A 725 46.35 -50.71 -33.39
N SER A 726 45.20 -50.80 -32.72
CA SER A 726 44.92 -51.85 -31.71
C SER A 726 43.43 -51.85 -31.32
N VAL A 727 42.99 -53.00 -30.82
CA VAL A 727 41.63 -53.41 -30.47
C VAL A 727 41.27 -52.96 -29.05
N GLY A 728 40.03 -52.51 -28.85
CA GLY A 728 39.41 -52.29 -27.53
C GLY A 728 38.00 -51.69 -27.65
N GLU A 729 36.97 -52.52 -27.48
CA GLU A 729 35.57 -52.11 -27.40
C GLU A 729 35.26 -51.37 -26.08
N GLY A 730 34.40 -50.35 -26.16
CA GLY A 730 33.49 -49.96 -25.08
C GLY A 730 33.89 -48.77 -24.20
N SER A 731 33.54 -47.55 -24.61
CA SER A 731 33.01 -46.55 -23.66
C SER A 731 32.01 -45.61 -24.34
N GLU A 732 30.75 -45.79 -23.95
CA GLU A 732 29.66 -44.86 -24.15
C GLU A 732 29.91 -43.62 -23.29
N GLY A 733 29.84 -42.46 -23.92
CA GLY A 733 29.62 -41.19 -23.26
C GLY A 733 28.73 -40.37 -24.15
N VAL A 734 27.65 -39.84 -23.57
CA VAL A 734 26.95 -38.57 -23.87
C VAL A 734 25.47 -38.71 -23.49
N SER A 735 25.17 -38.11 -22.34
CA SER A 735 23.93 -37.45 -21.91
C SER A 735 22.60 -37.77 -22.61
N LYS A 736 21.62 -38.23 -21.83
CA LYS A 736 20.20 -38.09 -22.17
C LYS A 736 19.43 -37.43 -21.04
N ALA A 737 19.34 -36.11 -21.13
CA ALA A 737 18.16 -35.38 -20.69
C ALA A 737 16.92 -35.98 -21.37
N GLY A 738 15.91 -36.32 -20.58
CA GLY A 738 14.62 -36.83 -21.05
C GLY A 738 13.86 -35.76 -21.84
N ASN A 739 14.23 -35.63 -23.11
CA ASN A 739 13.56 -34.82 -24.11
C ASN A 739 12.21 -35.47 -24.41
N ASP A 740 11.20 -35.11 -23.62
CA ASP A 740 9.83 -35.53 -23.85
C ASP A 740 9.41 -34.96 -25.20
N LYS A 741 9.31 -35.84 -26.19
CA LYS A 741 9.17 -35.48 -27.59
C LYS A 741 7.83 -34.78 -27.74
N ASN A 742 7.85 -33.45 -27.69
CA ASN A 742 6.71 -32.61 -28.01
C ASN A 742 6.33 -32.84 -29.48
N ARG A 743 5.50 -33.86 -29.75
CA ARG A 743 5.05 -34.27 -31.09
C ARG A 743 4.14 -33.22 -31.74
N ARG A 744 3.90 -32.09 -31.09
CA ARG A 744 2.98 -31.04 -31.52
C ARG A 744 3.75 -29.98 -32.29
N ARG A 745 3.28 -29.67 -33.51
CA ARG A 745 3.89 -28.64 -34.38
C ARG A 745 3.65 -27.20 -33.90
N ALA A 746 2.63 -26.95 -33.10
CA ALA A 746 2.25 -25.63 -32.63
C ALA A 746 2.08 -25.65 -31.10
N GLN A 747 2.66 -24.64 -30.44
CA GLN A 747 2.50 -24.39 -29.01
C GLN A 747 1.02 -24.10 -28.71
N ARG A 748 0.52 -24.66 -27.60
CA ARG A 748 -0.83 -24.40 -27.10
C ARG A 748 -0.77 -23.35 -25.99
N VAL A 749 -1.74 -22.45 -25.98
CA VAL A 749 -1.96 -21.43 -24.96
C VAL A 749 -3.21 -21.83 -24.19
N ALA A 750 -3.09 -21.97 -22.87
CA ALA A 750 -4.24 -22.22 -22.00
C ALA A 750 -5.20 -21.02 -22.07
N SER A 751 -6.51 -21.28 -22.11
CA SER A 751 -7.52 -20.24 -22.22
C SER A 751 -8.86 -20.80 -21.75
N SER A 752 -9.45 -20.21 -20.70
CA SER A 752 -10.80 -20.51 -20.22
C SER A 752 -11.79 -19.51 -20.81
N MET A 753 -12.30 -19.80 -22.00
CA MET A 753 -13.21 -18.91 -22.73
C MET A 753 -14.48 -19.65 -23.14
N PRO A 754 -15.69 -19.08 -22.94
CA PRO A 754 -16.92 -19.69 -23.39
C PRO A 754 -16.95 -19.72 -24.93
N VAL A 755 -17.20 -20.90 -25.48
CA VAL A 755 -17.30 -21.14 -26.92
C VAL A 755 -18.50 -22.04 -27.20
N SER A 756 -19.04 -21.97 -28.41
CA SER A 756 -20.13 -22.86 -28.81
C SER A 756 -19.71 -23.73 -29.98
N LEU A 757 -19.98 -25.03 -29.88
CA LEU A 757 -19.83 -26.00 -30.97
C LEU A 757 -21.17 -26.16 -31.69
N TRP A 758 -21.18 -25.95 -33.00
CA TRP A 758 -22.37 -26.10 -33.82
C TRP A 758 -22.18 -27.22 -34.85
N ARG A 759 -23.12 -28.15 -34.91
CA ARG A 759 -23.17 -29.22 -35.90
C ARG A 759 -24.18 -28.88 -36.99
N GLU A 760 -23.81 -29.15 -38.23
CA GLU A 760 -24.74 -29.08 -39.35
C GLU A 760 -25.90 -30.08 -39.14
N GLY A 761 -27.12 -29.56 -38.94
CA GLY A 761 -28.31 -30.35 -38.62
C GLY A 761 -28.69 -30.41 -37.14
N MET A 762 -27.91 -29.83 -36.21
CA MET A 762 -28.36 -29.62 -34.83
C MET A 762 -29.19 -28.32 -34.73
N SER A 763 -30.33 -28.40 -34.04
CA SER A 763 -31.16 -27.23 -33.72
C SER A 763 -30.58 -26.34 -32.63
N GLN A 764 -29.61 -26.83 -31.86
CA GLN A 764 -28.98 -26.12 -30.74
C GLN A 764 -27.47 -26.26 -30.81
N ALA A 765 -26.76 -25.19 -30.43
CA ALA A 765 -25.31 -25.23 -30.28
C ALA A 765 -24.95 -25.79 -28.91
N LEU A 766 -23.90 -26.60 -28.86
CA LEU A 766 -23.38 -27.16 -27.62
C LEU A 766 -22.53 -26.10 -26.91
N SER A 767 -22.85 -25.83 -25.66
CA SER A 767 -22.06 -24.94 -24.80
C SER A 767 -20.78 -25.65 -24.38
N CYS A 768 -19.64 -25.00 -24.61
CA CYS A 768 -18.33 -25.55 -24.29
C CYS A 768 -17.44 -24.49 -23.66
N THR A 769 -16.51 -24.93 -22.83
CA THR A 769 -15.42 -24.09 -22.32
C THR A 769 -14.15 -24.47 -23.06
N LEU A 770 -13.50 -23.48 -23.69
CA LEU A 770 -12.15 -23.64 -24.21
C LEU A 770 -11.22 -23.97 -23.02
N ILE A 771 -10.30 -24.92 -23.18
CA ILE A 771 -9.28 -25.25 -22.18
C ILE A 771 -7.93 -24.73 -22.66
N ASP A 772 -7.60 -25.02 -23.92
CA ASP A 772 -6.40 -24.53 -24.58
C ASP A 772 -6.65 -24.33 -26.08
N LYS A 773 -5.84 -23.48 -26.72
CA LYS A 773 -5.86 -23.26 -28.17
C LYS A 773 -4.45 -23.18 -28.74
N SER A 774 -4.27 -23.60 -29.98
CA SER A 774 -3.11 -23.29 -30.82
C SER A 774 -3.57 -22.66 -32.12
N SER A 775 -2.64 -22.37 -33.03
CA SER A 775 -2.95 -22.02 -34.41
C SER A 775 -3.61 -23.16 -35.20
N THR A 776 -3.61 -24.40 -34.70
CA THR A 776 -4.08 -25.60 -35.43
C THR A 776 -5.27 -26.31 -34.79
N GLY A 777 -5.67 -25.95 -33.57
CA GLY A 777 -6.80 -26.59 -32.91
C GLY A 777 -7.04 -26.09 -31.49
N ALA A 778 -8.01 -26.71 -30.83
CA ALA A 778 -8.40 -26.41 -29.45
C ALA A 778 -8.67 -27.68 -28.66
N LYS A 779 -8.58 -27.58 -27.34
CA LYS A 779 -9.13 -28.55 -26.39
C LYS A 779 -10.35 -27.91 -25.73
N LEU A 780 -11.46 -28.63 -25.71
CA LEU A 780 -12.75 -28.15 -25.23
C LEU A 780 -13.27 -29.05 -24.12
N ASN A 781 -13.95 -28.45 -23.14
CA ASN A 781 -14.81 -29.14 -22.20
C ASN A 781 -16.26 -28.89 -22.61
N VAL A 782 -16.97 -29.94 -23.03
CA VAL A 782 -18.36 -29.86 -23.44
C VAL A 782 -19.22 -30.06 -22.20
N GLU A 783 -20.10 -29.11 -21.92
CA GLU A 783 -21.04 -29.25 -20.81
C GLU A 783 -22.06 -30.34 -21.17
N PRO A 784 -22.28 -31.36 -20.33
CA PRO A 784 -23.25 -32.41 -20.64
C PRO A 784 -24.64 -31.80 -20.72
N ASP A 785 -25.17 -31.69 -21.93
CA ASP A 785 -26.49 -31.14 -22.16
C ASP A 785 -27.55 -32.05 -21.54
N ARG A 786 -28.39 -31.48 -20.65
CA ARG A 786 -29.41 -32.21 -19.89
C ARG A 786 -30.44 -32.91 -20.77
N TYR A 787 -30.51 -32.56 -22.05
CA TYR A 787 -31.48 -33.08 -23.01
C TYR A 787 -30.98 -34.26 -23.86
N LEU A 788 -29.67 -34.51 -23.92
CA LEU A 788 -29.07 -35.59 -24.71
C LEU A 788 -28.55 -36.67 -23.76
N GLY A 789 -29.34 -37.72 -23.54
CA GLY A 789 -29.02 -38.79 -22.58
C GLY A 789 -27.58 -39.31 -22.65
N SER A 790 -26.86 -39.18 -21.52
CA SER A 790 -25.57 -39.79 -21.14
C SER A 790 -24.40 -39.80 -22.15
N GLY A 791 -24.44 -39.02 -23.22
CA GLY A 791 -23.32 -38.89 -24.15
C GLY A 791 -23.33 -37.56 -24.89
N ILE A 792 -22.15 -37.01 -25.15
CA ILE A 792 -21.97 -35.69 -25.81
C ILE A 792 -22.63 -35.62 -27.21
N GLY A 793 -22.99 -36.77 -27.81
CA GLY A 793 -23.62 -36.82 -29.13
C GLY A 793 -22.70 -36.37 -30.26
N ILE A 794 -21.39 -36.27 -29.98
CA ILE A 794 -20.31 -35.97 -30.92
C ILE A 794 -19.47 -37.24 -31.11
N SER A 795 -18.99 -37.45 -32.33
CA SER A 795 -18.14 -38.56 -32.73
C SER A 795 -16.78 -38.08 -33.26
N VAL A 796 -15.74 -38.90 -33.11
CA VAL A 796 -14.41 -38.60 -33.68
C VAL A 796 -14.51 -38.60 -35.21
N GLY A 797 -13.98 -37.56 -35.84
CA GLY A 797 -14.06 -37.31 -37.28
C GLY A 797 -15.24 -36.43 -37.71
N GLU A 798 -16.10 -36.01 -36.77
CA GLU A 798 -17.25 -35.16 -37.06
C GLU A 798 -16.84 -33.71 -37.32
N ARG A 799 -17.51 -33.10 -38.31
CA ARG A 799 -17.28 -31.72 -38.75
C ARG A 799 -18.21 -30.77 -38.01
N LEU A 800 -17.63 -29.83 -37.29
CA LEU A 800 -18.33 -28.86 -36.47
C LEU A 800 -17.86 -27.44 -36.79
N THR A 801 -18.65 -26.45 -36.41
CA THR A 801 -18.27 -25.04 -36.42
C THR A 801 -18.06 -24.58 -34.99
N LEU A 802 -16.83 -24.19 -34.66
CA LEU A 802 -16.47 -23.61 -33.36
C LEU A 802 -16.63 -22.09 -33.43
N THR A 803 -17.41 -21.52 -32.52
CA THR A 803 -17.61 -20.06 -32.42
C THR A 803 -17.03 -19.52 -31.12
N PHE A 804 -16.14 -18.54 -31.24
CA PHE A 804 -15.57 -17.75 -30.17
C PHE A 804 -16.38 -16.47 -29.96
N TYR A 805 -16.73 -16.16 -28.72
CA TYR A 805 -17.45 -14.95 -28.34
C TYR A 805 -16.50 -13.97 -27.66
N TYR A 806 -16.09 -12.92 -28.38
CA TYR A 806 -15.41 -11.76 -27.82
C TYR A 806 -16.44 -10.64 -27.58
N ALA A 807 -16.11 -9.68 -26.70
CA ALA A 807 -17.04 -8.62 -26.29
C ALA A 807 -17.64 -7.84 -27.48
N GLN A 808 -16.88 -7.67 -28.57
CA GLN A 808 -17.29 -6.89 -29.75
C GLN A 808 -17.29 -7.71 -31.06
N GLU A 809 -16.74 -8.93 -31.03
CA GLU A 809 -16.49 -9.73 -32.22
C GLU A 809 -16.91 -11.19 -32.01
N ARG A 810 -17.50 -11.76 -33.05
CA ARG A 810 -17.82 -13.19 -33.10
C ARG A 810 -16.94 -13.82 -34.17
N THR A 811 -16.09 -14.75 -33.76
CA THR A 811 -15.20 -15.44 -34.69
C THR A 811 -15.61 -16.89 -34.82
N SER A 812 -15.84 -17.39 -36.02
CA SER A 812 -16.20 -18.79 -36.28
C SER A 812 -15.17 -19.48 -37.16
N VAL A 813 -14.90 -20.75 -36.86
CA VAL A 813 -13.95 -21.58 -37.61
C VAL A 813 -14.51 -23.00 -37.72
N PHE A 814 -14.32 -23.64 -38.88
CA PHE A 814 -14.66 -25.05 -39.01
C PHE A 814 -13.60 -25.93 -38.33
N CYS A 815 -14.03 -27.02 -37.73
CA CYS A 815 -13.13 -27.92 -37.02
C CYS A 815 -13.57 -29.39 -37.07
N ASP A 816 -12.59 -30.30 -37.08
CA ASP A 816 -12.77 -31.74 -37.02
C ASP A 816 -12.50 -32.23 -35.59
N VAL A 817 -13.35 -33.10 -35.07
CA VAL A 817 -13.14 -33.72 -33.75
C VAL A 817 -12.07 -34.80 -33.87
N MET A 818 -10.95 -34.64 -33.16
CA MET A 818 -9.79 -35.51 -33.23
C MET A 818 -9.81 -36.64 -32.19
N TRP A 819 -10.35 -36.37 -31.00
CA TRP A 819 -10.47 -37.32 -29.90
C TRP A 819 -11.54 -36.85 -28.92
N ILE A 820 -12.12 -37.80 -28.19
CA ILE A 820 -13.13 -37.56 -27.15
C ILE A 820 -12.72 -38.38 -25.92
N ASP A 821 -12.77 -37.76 -24.75
CA ASP A 821 -12.44 -38.35 -23.45
C ASP A 821 -13.41 -37.79 -22.40
N GLY A 822 -14.44 -38.57 -22.03
CA GLY A 822 -15.49 -38.12 -21.12
C GLY A 822 -16.22 -36.89 -21.67
N THR A 823 -16.18 -35.76 -20.95
CA THR A 823 -16.73 -34.45 -21.37
C THR A 823 -15.76 -33.64 -22.23
N ARG A 824 -14.52 -34.10 -22.42
CA ARG A 824 -13.47 -33.35 -23.13
C ARG A 824 -13.36 -33.81 -24.56
N CYS A 825 -13.16 -32.88 -25.48
CA CYS A 825 -12.84 -33.20 -26.86
C CYS A 825 -11.72 -32.31 -27.41
N GLY A 826 -10.86 -32.89 -28.24
CA GLY A 826 -9.88 -32.15 -29.01
C GLY A 826 -10.39 -31.88 -30.41
N VAL A 827 -10.32 -30.63 -30.87
CA VAL A 827 -10.71 -30.24 -32.23
C VAL A 827 -9.52 -29.70 -33.01
N ARG A 828 -9.48 -29.95 -34.32
CA ARG A 828 -8.49 -29.41 -35.26
C ARG A 828 -9.17 -28.41 -36.19
N TYR A 829 -8.63 -27.20 -36.30
CA TYR A 829 -9.18 -26.18 -37.18
C TYR A 829 -8.92 -26.51 -38.65
N TYR A 830 -9.87 -26.15 -39.50
CA TYR A 830 -9.68 -26.11 -40.95
C TYR A 830 -10.48 -24.95 -41.55
N GLY A 831 -9.98 -24.39 -42.64
CA GLY A 831 -10.57 -23.21 -43.28
C GLY A 831 -10.12 -21.88 -42.66
N GLN A 832 -10.67 -20.78 -43.18
CA GLN A 832 -10.41 -19.42 -42.69
C GLN A 832 -11.30 -19.10 -41.49
N PHE A 833 -10.78 -18.26 -40.59
CA PHE A 833 -11.56 -17.69 -39.50
C PHE A 833 -12.50 -16.63 -40.06
N HIS A 834 -13.79 -16.75 -39.76
CA HIS A 834 -14.82 -15.81 -40.17
C HIS A 834 -15.17 -14.94 -38.96
N THR A 835 -14.68 -13.69 -38.98
CA THR A 835 -14.95 -12.71 -37.92
C THR A 835 -16.09 -11.79 -38.33
N GLU A 836 -17.14 -11.77 -37.53
CA GLU A 836 -18.26 -10.84 -37.64
C GLU A 836 -18.19 -9.84 -36.48
N LEU A 837 -18.07 -8.55 -36.79
CA LEU A 837 -18.22 -7.48 -35.79
C LEU A 837 -19.68 -7.41 -35.36
N ASN A 838 -19.93 -7.59 -34.06
CA ASN A 838 -21.28 -7.46 -33.51
C ASN A 838 -21.70 -5.99 -33.62
N LYS A 839 -22.50 -5.66 -34.65
CA LYS A 839 -23.14 -4.34 -34.73
C LYS A 839 -23.99 -4.19 -33.46
N PRO A 840 -23.75 -3.17 -32.60
CA PRO A 840 -24.53 -2.97 -31.41
C PRO A 840 -26.00 -2.89 -31.83
N ARG A 841 -26.83 -3.80 -31.31
CA ARG A 841 -28.28 -3.72 -31.53
C ARG A 841 -28.70 -2.34 -31.06
N ALA A 842 -29.21 -1.51 -31.98
CA ALA A 842 -29.83 -0.24 -31.63
C ALA A 842 -30.84 -0.51 -30.53
N THR A 843 -30.51 -0.10 -29.32
CA THR A 843 -31.34 -0.33 -28.14
C THR A 843 -32.70 0.28 -28.45
N GLN A 844 -33.72 -0.56 -28.51
CA GLN A 844 -35.11 -0.10 -28.57
C GLN A 844 -35.31 0.78 -27.33
N LYS A 845 -35.33 2.10 -27.57
CA LYS A 845 -35.70 3.15 -26.62
C LYS A 845 -37.14 2.87 -26.18
N LYS A 846 -37.30 1.96 -25.21
CA LYS A 846 -38.58 1.61 -24.62
C LYS A 846 -38.99 2.82 -23.78
N ARG A 847 -39.86 3.64 -24.37
CA ARG A 847 -40.58 4.72 -23.68
C ARG A 847 -41.28 4.11 -22.46
N PHE A 848 -40.74 4.32 -21.28
CA PHE A 848 -41.54 4.27 -20.07
C PHE A 848 -42.35 5.57 -20.03
N GLY A 849 -43.61 5.46 -20.45
CA GLY A 849 -44.59 6.51 -20.29
C GLY A 849 -44.97 6.63 -18.82
N ALA A 850 -45.00 7.87 -18.34
CA ALA A 850 -45.68 8.25 -17.12
C ALA A 850 -47.19 7.96 -17.26
N ALA A 851 -47.74 7.23 -16.29
CA ALA A 851 -49.18 7.20 -15.98
C ALA A 851 -49.38 6.58 -14.59
N GLY A 852 -49.99 7.33 -13.68
CA GLY A 852 -50.49 6.87 -12.37
C GLY A 852 -49.80 7.52 -11.20
#